data_AF-A0A1Y3MNA2-F1
#
_entry.id   AF-A0A1Y3MNA2-F1
#
_cell.length_a   1.000
_cell.length_b   1.000
_cell.length_c   1.000
_cell.angle_alpha   90.00
_cell.angle_beta   90.00
_cell.angle_gamma   90.00
#
_symmetry.space_group_name_H-M   'P 1'
#
loop_
_entity.id
_entity.type
_entity.pdbx_description
1 polymer ?
#
loop_
_entity_poly.entity_id
_entity_poly.type
_entity_poly.pdbx_seq_one_letter_code
_entity_poly.pdbx_strand_id
1 'polypeptide(L)'
;MYNIIYNPGEYNYRNFIEYNEYYIDKTNLIIELNKNVNSIMRYICVSLPKHFGKTVITDMLVAYYSFSKSKIISFDDKMISESENWDKYLGKFNVIRLNMLQFFRNKNINDGIKKIKKLIIYEVKIYDQNFECNEEEDIDLIIYKIYRSTKRKIVLVIDEWDIVLRDKKYNVESKIEYLDFLNLLIINDKYLALTYMTGILPIQNYEINLNFNVNFNEFTMKSPGWMAKYIGINDDDVKELCHKHLNDRIQNSSNKKQKVNNGSFNKIDKNGETNKLLSHKNNDNEKKDEETFYKDIKDFYNGYQLIDELSGEKYKVYSPYSVIEAIKIGKINNYQMDNKDFLYEFIQENFYNLKYVILLLMENKNISIESLNFQNDKISFEERKSNLIKLVNMGYLGYDSSKNEIFIPNNEMREIFEIFIQSKNYQNLNKKSVIFNPGEDNYRKFSKNKYFIDKTKLIFLINNIIIDTENSKNICVTRPRRFGKTVTVNMITAYYSFSESKITVFDDKKISEIENWDKYLGKFNVINLNMLQFFIHNNINNGINKIKKSIIEAVKITNRKIFLIIDEWDIILRDDKHDTESKKKYLNFLTLLIKDNEFIVLTYMTGILPIKNYGLNSNLRGVFDEFTMISNNYIAEYVGFTDDDIEELCKKYLSEQILENSYENQNLIHEDIYKNKDIIISINYEMIKDWYNGYQLINNNDGKEYNIYTPYSVIKAIKNKRIENYWIKTESNLILFDFINKNLDGLKEDVVLLMNNEKLYVNTNAYKSDINFVEYQNKDAILTILIHLGYLAYNSKSKKIYIPNKEINTEFKDATNNKVFKPLFDIINESEKLLKATWNMKENVVAELLEKIHDSYSNRDYNNESTLRSAIKEAYLFARVFYTVFEEIDSGKGFADVFFIPYNPDKPAMVVELKHNKTTNTGIKQIKKLNYPARLVLYKDNLLLVSINYDNKARIMNQFK
;
A
#
# COMPACT_ATOMS: atom_id res chain seq x y z
N MET A 1 -49.58 -20.80 21.81
CA MET A 1 -49.75 -22.10 21.12
C MET A 1 -48.36 -22.65 20.83
N TYR A 2 -48.07 -23.89 21.22
CA TYR A 2 -46.84 -24.55 20.80
C TYR A 2 -46.89 -24.71 19.27
N ASN A 3 -45.85 -24.28 18.56
CA ASN A 3 -45.69 -24.56 17.13
C ASN A 3 -45.49 -26.07 16.98
N ILE A 4 -46.53 -26.77 16.54
CA ILE A 4 -46.47 -28.20 16.24
C ILE A 4 -45.43 -28.41 15.14
N ILE A 5 -44.50 -29.34 15.35
CA ILE A 5 -43.43 -29.67 14.40
C ILE A 5 -43.64 -31.02 13.72
N TYR A 6 -44.42 -31.94 14.30
CA TYR A 6 -44.73 -33.26 13.77
C TYR A 6 -46.19 -33.35 13.30
N ASN A 7 -46.39 -33.65 12.01
CA ASN A 7 -47.69 -33.62 11.33
C ASN A 7 -48.52 -32.37 11.68
N PRO A 8 -47.98 -31.15 11.48
CA PRO A 8 -48.68 -29.91 11.83
C PRO A 8 -49.94 -29.66 10.98
N GLY A 9 -50.11 -30.36 9.86
CA GLY A 9 -51.33 -30.31 9.04
C GLY A 9 -51.48 -29.02 8.24
N GLU A 10 -52.71 -28.73 7.80
CA GLU A 10 -53.02 -27.67 6.85
C GLU A 10 -53.39 -26.31 7.49
N TYR A 11 -53.48 -26.22 8.82
CA TYR A 11 -54.00 -25.04 9.53
C TYR A 11 -53.26 -23.73 9.16
N ASN A 12 -51.93 -23.74 9.20
CA ASN A 12 -51.13 -22.54 8.92
C ASN A 12 -51.31 -22.06 7.47
N TYR A 13 -51.31 -22.99 6.52
CA TYR A 13 -51.47 -22.67 5.11
C TYR A 13 -52.90 -22.25 4.77
N ARG A 14 -53.91 -22.93 5.33
CA ARG A 14 -55.32 -22.54 5.20
C ARG A 14 -55.55 -21.13 5.71
N ASN A 15 -55.09 -20.83 6.93
CA ASN A 15 -55.21 -19.49 7.49
C ASN A 15 -54.51 -18.45 6.61
N PHE A 16 -53.33 -18.77 6.07
CA PHE A 16 -52.64 -17.87 5.17
C PHE A 16 -53.46 -17.58 3.91
N ILE A 17 -54.08 -18.59 3.29
CA ILE A 17 -54.92 -18.39 2.10
C ILE A 17 -56.22 -17.65 2.44
N GLU A 18 -56.90 -18.02 3.54
CA GLU A 18 -58.20 -17.46 3.91
C GLU A 18 -58.12 -15.97 4.30
N TYR A 19 -57.04 -15.56 4.96
CA TYR A 19 -56.90 -14.20 5.48
C TYR A 19 -55.94 -13.31 4.68
N ASN A 20 -55.35 -13.81 3.59
CA ASN A 20 -54.47 -13.03 2.73
C ASN A 20 -55.08 -12.85 1.33
N GLU A 21 -55.72 -11.70 1.13
CA GLU A 21 -56.31 -11.28 -0.14
C GLU A 21 -55.27 -11.17 -1.29
N TYR A 22 -53.98 -11.13 -0.95
CA TYR A 22 -52.85 -11.04 -1.90
C TYR A 22 -52.17 -12.40 -2.14
N TYR A 23 -52.86 -13.51 -1.88
CA TYR A 23 -52.37 -14.85 -2.18
C TYR A 23 -52.23 -15.08 -3.70
N ILE A 24 -51.10 -15.66 -4.10
CA ILE A 24 -50.84 -16.12 -5.47
C ILE A 24 -50.66 -17.63 -5.44
N ASP A 25 -51.35 -18.32 -6.33
CA ASP A 25 -51.34 -19.77 -6.38
C ASP A 25 -50.10 -20.31 -7.09
N LYS A 26 -49.23 -20.98 -6.33
CA LYS A 26 -48.03 -21.68 -6.82
C LYS A 26 -48.03 -23.17 -6.50
N THR A 27 -49.22 -23.75 -6.28
CA THR A 27 -49.37 -25.14 -5.87
C THR A 27 -48.84 -26.14 -6.89
N ASN A 28 -48.73 -25.77 -8.17
CA ASN A 28 -48.06 -26.56 -9.21
C ASN A 28 -46.58 -26.89 -8.90
N LEU A 29 -45.92 -26.17 -7.99
CA LEU A 29 -44.59 -26.53 -7.47
C LEU A 29 -44.58 -27.95 -6.89
N ILE A 30 -45.67 -28.37 -6.22
CA ILE A 30 -45.78 -29.69 -5.60
C ILE A 30 -45.67 -30.81 -6.65
N ILE A 31 -46.14 -30.58 -7.89
CA ILE A 31 -46.05 -31.57 -8.98
C ILE A 31 -44.59 -31.87 -9.33
N GLU A 32 -43.75 -30.84 -9.42
CA GLU A 32 -42.32 -31.03 -9.67
C GLU A 32 -41.63 -31.74 -8.49
N LEU A 33 -42.00 -31.39 -7.25
CA LEU A 33 -41.46 -32.05 -6.06
C LEU A 33 -41.90 -33.52 -5.95
N ASN A 34 -43.14 -33.83 -6.34
CA ASN A 34 -43.70 -35.18 -6.33
C ASN A 34 -42.92 -36.14 -7.24
N LYS A 35 -42.28 -35.65 -8.31
CA LYS A 35 -41.39 -36.44 -9.17
C LYS A 35 -40.14 -36.94 -8.41
N ASN A 36 -39.71 -36.21 -7.39
CA ASN A 36 -38.51 -36.51 -6.61
C ASN A 36 -38.78 -37.37 -5.36
N VAL A 37 -40.06 -37.52 -4.97
CA VAL A 37 -40.46 -38.34 -3.81
C VAL A 37 -40.01 -39.79 -3.98
N ASN A 38 -39.33 -40.34 -2.97
CA ASN A 38 -38.73 -41.68 -2.98
C ASN A 38 -37.65 -41.92 -4.06
N SER A 39 -37.13 -40.88 -4.71
CA SER A 39 -36.08 -40.98 -5.74
C SER A 39 -34.68 -40.69 -5.17
N ILE A 40 -33.62 -40.83 -5.96
CA ILE A 40 -32.27 -40.39 -5.52
C ILE A 40 -32.20 -38.85 -5.41
N MET A 41 -33.03 -38.12 -6.15
CA MET A 41 -33.09 -36.64 -6.17
C MET A 41 -33.99 -36.05 -5.06
N ARG A 42 -34.30 -36.80 -4.00
CA ARG A 42 -35.26 -36.41 -2.95
C ARG A 42 -34.79 -35.29 -2.02
N TYR A 43 -33.52 -34.89 -2.10
CA TYR A 43 -32.91 -33.88 -1.26
C TYR A 43 -32.87 -32.56 -2.01
N ILE A 44 -33.73 -31.61 -1.62
CA ILE A 44 -33.90 -30.33 -2.31
C ILE A 44 -33.54 -29.21 -1.34
N CYS A 45 -32.63 -28.32 -1.77
CA CYS A 45 -32.27 -27.13 -1.02
C CYS A 45 -32.57 -25.90 -1.86
N VAL A 46 -33.27 -24.92 -1.28
CA VAL A 46 -33.69 -23.69 -1.96
C VAL A 46 -33.17 -22.49 -1.17
N SER A 47 -32.17 -21.83 -1.74
CA SER A 47 -31.51 -20.69 -1.13
C SER A 47 -31.96 -19.41 -1.82
N LEU A 48 -32.87 -18.70 -1.16
CA LEU A 48 -33.49 -17.48 -1.68
C LEU A 48 -33.32 -16.31 -0.72
N PRO A 49 -33.33 -15.07 -1.23
CA PRO A 49 -33.29 -13.89 -0.39
C PRO A 49 -34.42 -13.86 0.63
N LYS A 50 -34.27 -13.02 1.66
CA LYS A 50 -35.38 -12.74 2.58
C LYS A 50 -36.59 -12.23 1.78
N HIS A 51 -37.78 -12.58 2.26
CA HIS A 51 -39.05 -12.11 1.71
C HIS A 51 -39.46 -12.66 0.32
N PHE A 52 -38.73 -13.64 -0.24
CA PHE A 52 -39.08 -14.32 -1.49
C PHE A 52 -40.08 -15.50 -1.34
N GLY A 53 -40.90 -15.49 -0.28
CA GLY A 53 -41.98 -16.47 -0.11
C GLY A 53 -41.57 -17.86 0.41
N LYS A 54 -40.34 -18.04 0.91
CA LYS A 54 -39.83 -19.31 1.46
C LYS A 54 -40.80 -19.95 2.46
N THR A 55 -41.23 -19.19 3.47
CA THR A 55 -42.12 -19.70 4.53
C THR A 55 -43.47 -20.17 3.97
N VAL A 56 -44.07 -19.43 3.04
CA VAL A 56 -45.34 -19.80 2.39
C VAL A 56 -45.21 -21.13 1.65
N ILE A 57 -44.09 -21.33 0.94
CA ILE A 57 -43.79 -22.61 0.29
C ILE A 57 -43.67 -23.71 1.36
N THR A 58 -42.94 -23.49 2.44
CA THR A 58 -42.84 -24.51 3.51
C THR A 58 -44.20 -24.86 4.11
N ASP A 59 -45.07 -23.87 4.36
CA ASP A 59 -46.43 -24.09 4.87
C ASP A 59 -47.28 -24.89 3.88
N MET A 60 -47.19 -24.57 2.59
CA MET A 60 -47.86 -25.29 1.51
C MET A 60 -47.42 -26.76 1.43
N LEU A 61 -46.12 -27.04 1.46
CA LEU A 61 -45.59 -28.41 1.40
C LEU A 61 -46.01 -29.21 2.65
N VAL A 62 -45.94 -28.57 3.81
CA VAL A 62 -46.37 -29.16 5.07
C VAL A 62 -47.85 -29.50 5.03
N ALA A 63 -48.70 -28.59 4.54
CA ALA A 63 -50.13 -28.83 4.41
C ALA A 63 -50.46 -29.99 3.46
N TYR A 64 -49.71 -30.11 2.35
CA TYR A 64 -49.93 -31.16 1.35
C TYR A 64 -49.49 -32.55 1.85
N TYR A 65 -48.28 -32.68 2.42
CA TYR A 65 -47.72 -33.98 2.76
C TYR A 65 -48.12 -34.51 4.16
N SER A 66 -48.49 -33.64 5.10
CA SER A 66 -48.73 -34.01 6.50
C SER A 66 -49.85 -35.01 6.65
N PHE A 67 -49.57 -36.12 7.33
CA PHE A 67 -50.56 -37.15 7.58
C PHE A 67 -51.77 -36.57 8.32
N SER A 68 -52.95 -36.79 7.74
CA SER A 68 -54.23 -36.40 8.34
C SER A 68 -55.25 -37.52 8.18
N LYS A 69 -56.06 -37.74 9.22
CA LYS A 69 -57.24 -38.62 9.14
C LYS A 69 -58.44 -37.89 8.53
N SER A 70 -58.48 -36.57 8.60
CA SER A 70 -59.50 -35.73 7.96
C SER A 70 -59.10 -35.39 6.54
N LYS A 71 -60.10 -35.19 5.67
CA LYS A 71 -59.88 -34.72 4.29
C LYS A 71 -59.21 -33.34 4.33
N ILE A 72 -58.09 -33.22 3.61
CA ILE A 72 -57.40 -31.96 3.36
C ILE A 72 -58.13 -31.29 2.19
N ILE A 73 -58.72 -30.11 2.40
CA ILE A 73 -59.52 -29.41 1.39
C ILE A 73 -58.84 -28.15 0.85
N SER A 74 -57.70 -27.73 1.42
CA SER A 74 -57.01 -26.48 1.04
C SER A 74 -56.44 -26.45 -0.38
N PHE A 75 -56.53 -27.56 -1.12
CA PHE A 75 -56.02 -27.70 -2.49
C PHE A 75 -57.13 -27.96 -3.52
N ASP A 76 -58.38 -28.19 -3.10
CA ASP A 76 -59.47 -28.61 -3.99
C ASP A 76 -59.77 -27.54 -5.07
N ASP A 77 -59.54 -26.26 -4.78
CA ASP A 77 -59.79 -25.09 -5.63
C ASP A 77 -58.51 -24.42 -6.16
N LYS A 78 -57.37 -25.13 -6.13
CA LYS A 78 -56.05 -24.59 -6.50
C LYS A 78 -55.56 -25.16 -7.84
N MET A 79 -54.61 -24.48 -8.49
CA MET A 79 -54.05 -24.89 -9.79
C MET A 79 -53.58 -26.35 -9.82
N ILE A 80 -53.06 -26.86 -8.70
CA ILE A 80 -52.63 -28.25 -8.62
C ILE A 80 -53.76 -29.26 -8.86
N SER A 81 -55.01 -28.93 -8.51
CA SER A 81 -56.14 -29.85 -8.63
C SER A 81 -56.55 -30.12 -10.08
N GLU A 82 -56.11 -29.28 -11.02
CA GLU A 82 -56.29 -29.47 -12.46
C GLU A 82 -55.37 -30.54 -13.04
N SER A 83 -54.32 -30.93 -12.32
CA SER A 83 -53.31 -31.87 -12.81
C SER A 83 -53.63 -33.33 -12.47
N GLU A 84 -53.37 -34.26 -13.39
CA GLU A 84 -53.58 -35.69 -13.14
C GLU A 84 -52.74 -36.21 -11.96
N ASN A 85 -53.36 -37.04 -11.11
CA ASN A 85 -52.71 -37.67 -9.93
C ASN A 85 -52.12 -36.67 -8.92
N TRP A 86 -52.62 -35.43 -8.88
CA TRP A 86 -52.13 -34.41 -7.95
C TRP A 86 -52.30 -34.77 -6.47
N ASP A 87 -53.26 -35.63 -6.13
CA ASP A 87 -53.59 -36.06 -4.76
C ASP A 87 -52.84 -37.34 -4.35
N LYS A 88 -51.99 -37.90 -5.22
CA LYS A 88 -51.28 -39.18 -5.01
C LYS A 88 -50.58 -39.26 -3.66
N TYR A 89 -50.02 -38.16 -3.16
CA TYR A 89 -49.28 -38.10 -1.89
C TYR A 89 -49.96 -37.23 -0.82
N LEU A 90 -51.14 -36.67 -1.12
CA LEU A 90 -51.89 -35.78 -0.24
C LEU A 90 -52.20 -36.49 1.09
N GLY A 91 -51.64 -35.95 2.18
CA GLY A 91 -51.87 -36.45 3.54
C GLY A 91 -51.31 -37.85 3.84
N LYS A 92 -50.30 -38.33 3.10
CA LYS A 92 -49.81 -39.72 3.22
C LYS A 92 -48.51 -39.91 4.02
N PHE A 93 -47.77 -38.85 4.33
CA PHE A 93 -46.46 -38.96 4.98
C PHE A 93 -46.45 -38.41 6.39
N ASN A 94 -45.53 -38.89 7.22
CA ASN A 94 -45.18 -38.15 8.42
C ASN A 94 -44.40 -36.90 8.02
N VAL A 95 -44.76 -35.73 8.51
CA VAL A 95 -44.02 -34.49 8.23
C VAL A 95 -43.33 -34.03 9.50
N ILE A 96 -42.04 -33.72 9.40
CA ILE A 96 -41.30 -33.00 10.44
C ILE A 96 -40.92 -31.63 9.88
N ARG A 97 -41.43 -30.56 10.49
CA ARG A 97 -41.09 -29.18 10.15
C ARG A 97 -40.20 -28.57 11.22
N LEU A 98 -38.97 -28.24 10.86
CA LEU A 98 -38.02 -27.56 11.73
C LEU A 98 -37.77 -26.15 11.24
N ASN A 99 -38.20 -25.14 11.99
CA ASN A 99 -37.76 -23.77 11.78
C ASN A 99 -36.56 -23.48 12.68
N MET A 100 -35.35 -23.46 12.11
CA MET A 100 -34.09 -23.41 12.87
C MET A 100 -33.92 -22.10 13.64
N LEU A 101 -34.52 -21.00 13.17
CA LEU A 101 -34.54 -19.74 13.90
C LEU A 101 -35.17 -19.90 15.30
N GLN A 102 -36.19 -20.75 15.45
CA GLN A 102 -36.87 -20.97 16.73
C GLN A 102 -36.01 -21.73 17.76
N PHE A 103 -35.00 -22.46 17.29
CA PHE A 103 -34.12 -23.29 18.11
C PHE A 103 -32.80 -22.61 18.44
N PHE A 104 -32.25 -21.81 17.50
CA PHE A 104 -30.89 -21.30 17.58
C PHE A 104 -30.78 -19.76 17.68
N ARG A 105 -31.87 -18.99 17.72
CA ARG A 105 -31.77 -17.51 17.78
C ARG A 105 -30.98 -16.99 19.00
N ASN A 106 -31.09 -17.62 20.18
CA ASN A 106 -30.40 -17.20 21.42
C ASN A 106 -29.98 -18.39 22.31
N LYS A 107 -29.62 -19.54 21.73
CA LYS A 107 -29.28 -20.75 22.48
C LYS A 107 -27.94 -21.33 22.03
N ASN A 108 -27.26 -22.05 22.91
CA ASN A 108 -26.16 -22.91 22.48
C ASN A 108 -26.70 -24.03 21.57
N ILE A 109 -25.82 -24.64 20.78
CA ILE A 109 -26.20 -25.65 19.79
C ILE A 109 -26.81 -26.88 20.46
N ASN A 110 -26.17 -27.36 21.53
CA ASN A 110 -26.62 -28.50 22.31
C ASN A 110 -28.05 -28.38 22.85
N ASP A 111 -28.44 -27.24 23.42
CA ASP A 111 -29.78 -27.00 23.95
C ASP A 111 -30.82 -26.89 22.82
N GLY A 112 -30.41 -26.34 21.67
CA GLY A 112 -31.22 -26.33 20.46
C GLY A 112 -31.54 -27.74 19.98
N ILE A 113 -30.52 -28.58 19.83
CA ILE A 113 -30.63 -29.98 19.41
C ILE A 113 -31.48 -30.79 20.41
N LYS A 114 -31.19 -30.69 21.71
CA LYS A 114 -31.96 -31.37 22.77
C LYS A 114 -33.43 -30.98 22.72
N LYS A 115 -33.74 -29.69 22.53
CA LYS A 115 -35.12 -29.21 22.41
C LYS A 115 -35.82 -29.77 21.17
N ILE A 116 -35.13 -29.88 20.04
CA ILE A 116 -35.68 -30.50 18.82
C ILE A 116 -36.04 -31.97 19.08
N LYS A 117 -35.08 -32.78 19.58
CA LYS A 117 -35.30 -34.20 19.90
C LYS A 117 -36.50 -34.38 20.84
N LYS A 118 -36.54 -33.60 21.91
CA LYS A 118 -37.63 -33.63 22.91
C LYS A 118 -39.00 -33.32 22.32
N LEU A 119 -39.11 -32.28 21.49
CA LEU A 119 -40.39 -31.91 20.87
C LEU A 119 -40.85 -32.97 19.86
N ILE A 120 -39.95 -33.52 19.05
CA ILE A 120 -40.29 -34.60 18.11
C ILE A 120 -40.85 -35.80 18.88
N ILE A 121 -40.15 -36.26 19.91
CA ILE A 121 -40.59 -37.41 20.73
C ILE A 121 -41.94 -37.11 21.40
N TYR A 122 -42.08 -35.94 22.01
CA TYR A 122 -43.30 -35.53 22.69
C TYR A 122 -44.51 -35.53 21.74
N GLU A 123 -44.37 -34.92 20.57
CA GLU A 123 -45.48 -34.81 19.61
C GLU A 123 -45.80 -36.15 18.96
N VAL A 124 -44.81 -36.99 18.64
CA VAL A 124 -45.05 -38.35 18.13
C VAL A 124 -45.84 -39.18 19.15
N LYS A 125 -45.54 -39.08 20.46
CA LYS A 125 -46.30 -39.77 21.53
C LYS A 125 -47.77 -39.36 21.60
N ILE A 126 -48.11 -38.14 21.18
CA ILE A 126 -49.52 -37.70 21.09
C ILE A 126 -50.25 -38.46 19.98
N TYR A 127 -49.57 -38.76 18.87
CA TYR A 127 -50.14 -39.52 17.74
C TYR A 127 -50.12 -41.04 17.95
N ASP A 128 -49.11 -41.55 18.64
CA ASP A 128 -48.93 -42.98 18.93
C ASP A 128 -48.51 -43.17 20.40
N GLN A 129 -49.47 -43.53 21.24
CA GLN A 129 -49.26 -43.71 22.69
C GLN A 129 -48.30 -44.86 23.01
N ASN A 130 -48.07 -45.79 22.07
CA ASN A 130 -47.15 -46.91 22.22
C ASN A 130 -45.70 -46.57 21.78
N PHE A 131 -45.43 -45.31 21.42
CA PHE A 131 -44.12 -44.89 20.96
C PHE A 131 -43.11 -44.78 22.12
N GLU A 132 -42.17 -45.73 22.19
CA GLU A 132 -41.08 -45.75 23.17
C GLU A 132 -39.77 -45.21 22.59
N CYS A 133 -39.32 -44.05 23.10
CA CYS A 133 -38.09 -43.38 22.67
C CYS A 133 -37.49 -42.57 23.81
N ASN A 134 -36.15 -42.57 23.93
CA ASN A 134 -35.39 -41.79 24.91
C ASN A 134 -34.82 -40.51 24.23
N GLU A 135 -34.80 -39.39 24.96
CA GLU A 135 -34.24 -38.11 24.49
C GLU A 135 -32.71 -38.15 24.31
N GLU A 136 -32.01 -39.09 24.96
CA GLU A 136 -30.55 -39.29 24.80
C GLU A 136 -30.17 -40.02 23.53
N GLU A 137 -31.13 -40.68 22.85
CA GLU A 137 -30.87 -41.39 21.60
C GLU A 137 -30.50 -40.43 20.47
N ASP A 138 -29.68 -40.92 19.53
CA ASP A 138 -29.34 -40.16 18.33
C ASP A 138 -30.55 -39.96 17.42
N ILE A 139 -30.54 -38.83 16.70
CA ILE A 139 -31.72 -38.38 15.95
C ILE A 139 -32.11 -39.37 14.84
N ASP A 140 -31.13 -40.05 14.26
CA ASP A 140 -31.32 -41.08 13.24
C ASP A 140 -32.08 -42.30 13.79
N LEU A 141 -31.81 -42.71 15.04
CA LEU A 141 -32.53 -43.76 15.73
C LEU A 141 -33.98 -43.35 16.06
N ILE A 142 -34.18 -42.09 16.48
CA ILE A 142 -35.52 -41.53 16.70
C ILE A 142 -36.34 -41.60 15.40
N ILE A 143 -35.75 -41.17 14.27
CA ILE A 143 -36.38 -41.22 12.94
C ILE A 143 -36.74 -42.65 12.53
N TYR A 144 -35.83 -43.61 12.75
CA TYR A 144 -36.09 -45.04 12.51
C TYR A 144 -37.28 -45.55 13.34
N LYS A 145 -37.33 -45.22 14.64
CA LYS A 145 -38.43 -45.64 15.52
C LYS A 145 -39.76 -45.06 15.08
N ILE A 146 -39.80 -43.79 14.65
CA ILE A 146 -41.03 -43.15 14.13
C ILE A 146 -41.53 -43.93 12.91
N TYR A 147 -40.64 -44.27 11.96
CA TYR A 147 -40.99 -45.09 10.81
C TYR A 147 -41.49 -46.48 11.22
N ARG A 148 -40.82 -47.13 12.19
CA ARG A 148 -41.19 -48.47 12.65
C ARG A 148 -42.58 -48.50 13.29
N SER A 149 -42.92 -47.46 14.06
CA SER A 149 -44.22 -47.30 14.75
C SER A 149 -45.35 -47.01 13.77
N THR A 150 -45.14 -46.03 12.88
CA THR A 150 -46.21 -45.51 12.02
C THR A 150 -46.32 -46.23 10.67
N LYS A 151 -45.28 -46.97 10.27
CA LYS A 151 -45.10 -47.56 8.92
C LYS A 151 -45.18 -46.55 7.77
N ARG A 152 -44.97 -45.27 8.05
CA ARG A 152 -44.98 -44.18 7.06
C ARG A 152 -43.61 -43.53 6.97
N LYS A 153 -43.15 -43.27 5.75
CA LYS A 153 -41.94 -42.48 5.51
C LYS A 153 -42.14 -41.03 5.92
N ILE A 154 -41.02 -40.34 6.14
CA ILE A 154 -40.98 -38.96 6.62
C ILE A 154 -40.67 -37.99 5.49
N VAL A 155 -41.43 -36.91 5.39
CA VAL A 155 -41.08 -35.71 4.64
C VAL A 155 -40.50 -34.70 5.63
N LEU A 156 -39.24 -34.31 5.41
CA LEU A 156 -38.51 -33.42 6.29
C LEU A 156 -38.46 -32.02 5.67
N VAL A 157 -38.99 -31.02 6.37
CA VAL A 157 -39.00 -29.62 5.94
C VAL A 157 -38.17 -28.80 6.92
N ILE A 158 -37.02 -28.28 6.49
CA ILE A 158 -36.13 -27.48 7.33
C ILE A 158 -36.09 -26.04 6.82
N ASP A 159 -36.59 -25.11 7.62
CA ASP A 159 -36.60 -23.69 7.31
C ASP A 159 -35.48 -22.93 8.04
N GLU A 160 -34.88 -21.96 7.35
CA GLU A 160 -33.70 -21.17 7.77
C GLU A 160 -32.53 -22.04 8.25
N TRP A 161 -32.21 -23.10 7.50
CA TRP A 161 -31.17 -24.08 7.89
C TRP A 161 -29.79 -23.44 8.10
N ASP A 162 -29.49 -22.35 7.40
CA ASP A 162 -28.19 -21.70 7.36
C ASP A 162 -27.97 -20.67 8.49
N ILE A 163 -28.95 -20.50 9.39
CA ILE A 163 -28.93 -19.47 10.44
C ILE A 163 -27.71 -19.57 11.37
N VAL A 164 -27.33 -20.80 11.77
CA VAL A 164 -26.17 -21.05 12.64
C VAL A 164 -24.85 -20.74 11.90
N LEU A 165 -24.82 -20.97 10.60
CA LEU A 165 -23.61 -20.77 9.80
C LEU A 165 -23.33 -19.28 9.53
N ARG A 166 -24.40 -18.49 9.37
CA ARG A 166 -24.34 -17.03 9.16
C ARG A 166 -24.12 -16.23 10.43
N ASP A 167 -24.53 -16.75 11.59
CA ASP A 167 -24.44 -16.02 12.85
C ASP A 167 -23.01 -16.06 13.42
N LYS A 168 -22.43 -14.87 13.62
CA LYS A 168 -21.05 -14.70 14.10
C LYS A 168 -20.87 -15.10 15.56
N LYS A 169 -21.95 -15.25 16.33
CA LYS A 169 -21.87 -15.67 17.74
C LYS A 169 -21.41 -17.12 17.91
N TYR A 170 -21.53 -17.95 16.87
CA TYR A 170 -21.12 -19.35 16.89
C TYR A 170 -19.69 -19.53 16.40
N ASN A 171 -18.87 -20.21 17.21
CA ASN A 171 -17.52 -20.58 16.83
C ASN A 171 -17.52 -21.76 15.81
N VAL A 172 -16.35 -22.08 15.27
CA VAL A 172 -16.19 -23.15 14.27
C VAL A 172 -16.68 -24.50 14.80
N GLU A 173 -16.36 -24.84 16.04
CA GLU A 173 -16.77 -26.10 16.69
C GLU A 173 -18.29 -26.24 16.80
N SER A 174 -18.99 -25.18 17.23
CA SER A 174 -20.45 -25.12 17.27
C SER A 174 -21.09 -25.31 15.89
N LYS A 175 -20.47 -24.75 14.84
CA LYS A 175 -20.96 -24.90 13.46
C LYS A 175 -20.79 -26.34 12.97
N ILE A 176 -19.68 -26.99 13.31
CA ILE A 176 -19.44 -28.42 13.00
C ILE A 176 -20.49 -29.29 13.71
N GLU A 177 -20.69 -29.09 15.01
CA GLU A 177 -21.68 -29.84 15.80
C GLU A 177 -23.10 -29.73 15.21
N TYR A 178 -23.48 -28.53 14.74
CA TYR A 178 -24.75 -28.31 14.07
C TYR A 178 -24.86 -29.04 12.72
N LEU A 179 -23.79 -29.03 11.91
CA LEU A 179 -23.75 -29.76 10.64
C LEU A 179 -23.80 -31.28 10.85
N ASP A 180 -23.13 -31.80 11.87
CA ASP A 180 -23.18 -33.23 12.22
C ASP A 180 -24.60 -33.66 12.62
N PHE A 181 -25.30 -32.83 13.39
CA PHE A 181 -26.71 -33.06 13.69
C PHE A 181 -27.58 -33.09 12.43
N LEU A 182 -27.41 -32.13 11.51
CA LEU A 182 -28.15 -32.10 10.25
C LEU A 182 -27.84 -33.32 9.38
N ASN A 183 -26.58 -33.74 9.31
CA ASN A 183 -26.19 -34.96 8.61
C ASN A 183 -26.93 -36.18 9.16
N LEU A 184 -26.88 -36.41 10.48
CA LEU A 184 -27.56 -37.54 11.12
C LEU A 184 -29.08 -37.52 10.88
N LEU A 185 -29.68 -36.33 10.86
CA LEU A 185 -31.10 -36.17 10.58
C LEU A 185 -31.47 -36.55 9.13
N ILE A 186 -30.55 -36.43 8.17
CA ILE A 186 -30.82 -36.52 6.72
C ILE A 186 -30.27 -37.84 6.10
N ILE A 187 -29.25 -38.47 6.70
CA ILE A 187 -28.48 -39.58 6.09
C ILE A 187 -29.31 -40.83 5.74
N ASN A 188 -30.45 -41.04 6.41
CA ASN A 188 -31.25 -42.26 6.29
C ASN A 188 -32.27 -42.22 5.13
N ASP A 189 -31.78 -42.47 3.92
CA ASP A 189 -32.56 -42.58 2.68
C ASP A 189 -33.72 -43.60 2.73
N LYS A 190 -33.64 -44.62 3.59
CA LYS A 190 -34.69 -45.64 3.75
C LYS A 190 -35.98 -45.08 4.36
N TYR A 191 -35.87 -44.11 5.26
CA TYR A 191 -37.00 -43.61 6.05
C TYR A 191 -37.54 -42.27 5.53
N LEU A 192 -36.74 -41.54 4.74
CA LEU A 192 -37.12 -40.25 4.17
C LEU A 192 -37.76 -40.40 2.79
N ALA A 193 -38.93 -39.80 2.59
CA ALA A 193 -39.60 -39.70 1.31
C ALA A 193 -39.12 -38.48 0.50
N LEU A 194 -38.93 -37.34 1.17
CA LEU A 194 -38.48 -36.07 0.60
C LEU A 194 -37.86 -35.21 1.71
N THR A 195 -36.77 -34.51 1.40
CA THR A 195 -36.19 -33.48 2.28
C THR A 195 -36.18 -32.15 1.52
N TYR A 196 -36.81 -31.13 2.10
CA TYR A 196 -36.89 -29.78 1.54
C TYR A 196 -36.30 -28.78 2.53
N MET A 197 -35.20 -28.13 2.15
CA MET A 197 -34.51 -27.15 2.98
C MET A 197 -34.60 -25.75 2.38
N THR A 198 -34.79 -24.74 3.21
CA THR A 198 -34.79 -23.32 2.80
C THR A 198 -33.74 -22.53 3.58
N GLY A 199 -32.99 -21.68 2.86
CA GLY A 199 -31.92 -20.85 3.42
C GLY A 199 -31.79 -19.51 2.67
N ILE A 200 -30.77 -18.72 2.99
CA ILE A 200 -30.39 -17.53 2.22
C ILE A 200 -29.18 -17.83 1.34
N LEU A 201 -28.15 -18.45 1.91
CA LEU A 201 -26.93 -18.79 1.21
C LEU A 201 -26.90 -20.27 0.84
N PRO A 202 -26.35 -20.59 -0.36
CA PRO A 202 -26.22 -21.98 -0.76
C PRO A 202 -25.30 -22.75 0.17
N ILE A 203 -25.53 -24.06 0.24
CA ILE A 203 -24.68 -25.02 0.94
C ILE A 203 -23.26 -24.77 0.49
N GLN A 204 -22.94 -24.83 -0.81
CA GLN A 204 -21.57 -24.72 -1.35
C GLN A 204 -20.75 -23.50 -0.89
N ASN A 205 -21.37 -22.43 -0.35
CA ASN A 205 -20.68 -21.23 0.10
C ASN A 205 -20.00 -21.32 1.47
N TYR A 206 -20.11 -22.43 2.20
CA TYR A 206 -19.49 -22.59 3.52
C TYR A 206 -18.23 -23.49 3.45
N GLU A 207 -17.09 -22.96 3.90
CA GLU A 207 -15.79 -23.67 3.88
C GLU A 207 -15.78 -24.93 4.77
N ILE A 208 -16.65 -25.00 5.77
CA ILE A 208 -16.76 -26.10 6.74
C ILE A 208 -17.52 -27.32 6.15
N ASN A 209 -18.00 -27.24 4.92
CA ASN A 209 -18.86 -28.25 4.30
C ASN A 209 -18.17 -29.53 3.82
N LEU A 210 -16.85 -29.67 3.98
CA LEU A 210 -16.21 -30.97 3.78
C LEU A 210 -16.85 -32.07 4.65
N ASN A 211 -17.63 -31.69 5.68
CA ASN A 211 -18.36 -32.60 6.55
C ASN A 211 -19.82 -32.86 6.14
N PHE A 212 -20.42 -32.15 5.16
CA PHE A 212 -21.83 -32.33 4.79
C PHE A 212 -21.96 -33.39 3.69
N ASN A 213 -22.39 -34.60 4.05
CA ASN A 213 -22.26 -35.81 3.21
C ASN A 213 -23.46 -36.10 2.29
N VAL A 214 -24.39 -35.16 2.13
CA VAL A 214 -25.63 -35.36 1.36
C VAL A 214 -25.60 -34.53 0.08
N ASN A 215 -25.84 -35.17 -1.06
CA ASN A 215 -25.90 -34.49 -2.35
C ASN A 215 -27.29 -33.87 -2.56
N PHE A 216 -27.40 -32.55 -2.34
CA PHE A 216 -28.62 -31.78 -2.53
C PHE A 216 -28.77 -31.30 -3.98
N ASN A 217 -29.99 -31.38 -4.50
CA ASN A 217 -30.40 -30.60 -5.66
C ASN A 217 -30.66 -29.16 -5.20
N GLU A 218 -29.68 -28.29 -5.42
CA GLU A 218 -29.65 -26.93 -4.88
C GLU A 218 -30.11 -25.89 -5.91
N PHE A 219 -31.10 -25.09 -5.52
CA PHE A 219 -31.64 -23.98 -6.32
C PHE A 219 -31.29 -22.64 -5.67
N THR A 220 -30.72 -21.73 -6.44
CA THR A 220 -30.26 -20.41 -5.98
C THR A 220 -30.70 -19.30 -6.92
N MET A 221 -30.49 -18.03 -6.55
CA MET A 221 -30.67 -16.91 -7.48
C MET A 221 -29.74 -16.99 -8.70
N LYS A 222 -28.54 -17.56 -8.53
CA LYS A 222 -27.56 -17.74 -9.63
C LYS A 222 -27.95 -18.88 -10.58
N SER A 223 -28.41 -20.00 -10.02
CA SER A 223 -28.78 -21.21 -10.76
C SER A 223 -30.14 -21.71 -10.26
N PRO A 224 -31.24 -21.09 -10.73
CA PRO A 224 -32.59 -21.37 -10.25
C PRO A 224 -33.22 -22.60 -10.94
N GLY A 225 -32.71 -23.05 -12.10
CA GLY A 225 -33.24 -24.19 -12.84
C GLY A 225 -34.76 -24.13 -13.04
N TRP A 226 -35.44 -25.29 -13.00
CA TRP A 226 -36.90 -25.37 -13.11
C TRP A 226 -37.65 -24.66 -11.97
N MET A 227 -36.99 -24.33 -10.85
CA MET A 227 -37.60 -23.59 -9.74
C MET A 227 -37.82 -22.12 -10.09
N ALA A 228 -37.16 -21.59 -11.14
CA ALA A 228 -37.28 -20.19 -11.58
C ALA A 228 -38.74 -19.71 -11.72
N LYS A 229 -39.62 -20.54 -12.29
CA LYS A 229 -41.06 -20.25 -12.45
C LYS A 229 -41.83 -20.07 -11.14
N TYR A 230 -41.35 -20.66 -10.05
CA TYR A 230 -42.03 -20.66 -8.75
C TYR A 230 -41.46 -19.65 -7.75
N ILE A 231 -40.33 -19.02 -8.03
CA ILE A 231 -39.70 -18.04 -7.15
C ILE A 231 -40.38 -16.68 -7.26
N GLY A 232 -40.55 -15.97 -6.14
CA GLY A 232 -41.07 -14.60 -6.08
C GLY A 232 -42.49 -14.46 -6.64
N ILE A 233 -42.78 -13.39 -7.37
CA ILE A 233 -44.02 -13.20 -8.18
C ILE A 233 -43.63 -12.67 -9.56
N ASN A 234 -44.41 -12.94 -10.61
CA ASN A 234 -44.10 -12.55 -12.00
C ASN A 234 -44.90 -11.32 -12.47
N ASP A 235 -44.67 -10.86 -13.71
CA ASP A 235 -45.37 -9.70 -14.29
C ASP A 235 -46.90 -9.84 -14.31
N ASP A 236 -47.41 -11.05 -14.52
CA ASP A 236 -48.86 -11.32 -14.62
C ASP A 236 -49.49 -11.44 -13.23
N ASP A 237 -48.79 -12.05 -12.27
CA ASP A 237 -49.17 -12.06 -10.85
C ASP A 237 -49.33 -10.62 -10.32
N VAL A 238 -48.41 -9.72 -10.66
CA VAL A 238 -48.45 -8.31 -10.24
C VAL A 238 -49.67 -7.60 -10.83
N LYS A 239 -49.97 -7.82 -12.12
CA LYS A 239 -51.19 -7.24 -12.75
C LYS A 239 -52.45 -7.75 -12.04
N GLU A 240 -52.53 -9.05 -11.79
CA GLU A 240 -53.67 -9.66 -11.10
C GLU A 240 -53.87 -9.06 -9.71
N LEU A 241 -52.80 -8.90 -8.92
CA LEU A 241 -52.87 -8.29 -7.59
C LEU A 241 -53.30 -6.82 -7.64
N CYS A 242 -52.80 -6.04 -8.61
CA CYS A 242 -53.23 -4.65 -8.79
C CYS A 242 -54.73 -4.57 -9.11
N HIS A 243 -55.22 -5.40 -10.04
CA HIS A 243 -56.65 -5.43 -10.40
C HIS A 243 -57.53 -5.87 -9.23
N LYS A 244 -57.12 -6.87 -8.43
CA LYS A 244 -57.85 -7.30 -7.23
C LYS A 244 -58.02 -6.14 -6.23
N HIS A 245 -56.93 -5.48 -5.86
CA HIS A 245 -56.95 -4.39 -4.87
C HIS A 245 -57.83 -3.19 -5.29
N LEU A 246 -57.83 -2.85 -6.58
CA LEU A 246 -58.61 -1.71 -7.10
C LEU A 246 -60.11 -2.03 -7.14
N ASN A 247 -60.49 -3.26 -7.51
CA ASN A 247 -61.88 -3.71 -7.44
C ASN A 247 -62.43 -3.70 -6.00
N ASP A 248 -61.62 -4.07 -5.00
CA ASP A 248 -62.02 -4.02 -3.59
C ASP A 248 -62.20 -2.59 -3.08
N ARG A 249 -61.43 -1.61 -3.58
CA ARG A 249 -61.69 -0.18 -3.31
C ARG A 249 -63.02 0.30 -3.92
N ILE A 250 -63.41 -0.21 -5.08
CA ILE A 250 -64.67 0.14 -5.76
C ILE A 250 -65.88 -0.40 -4.98
N GLN A 251 -65.81 -1.65 -4.50
CA GLN A 251 -66.88 -2.24 -3.68
C GLN A 251 -67.00 -1.57 -2.29
N ASN A 252 -65.89 -1.18 -1.68
CA ASN A 252 -65.89 -0.50 -0.38
C ASN A 252 -66.31 0.98 -0.45
N SER A 253 -66.05 1.67 -1.57
CA SER A 253 -66.51 3.05 -1.79
C SER A 253 -68.00 3.15 -2.15
N SER A 254 -68.56 2.13 -2.80
CA SER A 254 -70.00 2.02 -3.05
C SER A 254 -70.79 1.64 -1.78
N ASN A 255 -70.23 0.82 -0.89
CA ASN A 255 -70.83 0.53 0.43
C ASN A 255 -70.80 1.71 1.42
N LYS A 256 -69.85 2.65 1.28
CA LYS A 256 -69.84 3.90 2.08
C LYS A 256 -70.97 4.87 1.72
N LYS A 257 -71.56 4.79 0.51
CA LYS A 257 -72.72 5.62 0.13
C LYS A 257 -74.05 5.18 0.75
N GLN A 258 -74.17 3.95 1.26
CA GLN A 258 -75.38 3.49 1.97
C GLN A 258 -75.37 3.75 3.48
N LYS A 259 -74.22 4.09 4.09
CA LYS A 259 -74.11 4.34 5.54
C LYS A 259 -74.11 5.82 5.97
N VAL A 260 -74.29 6.78 5.04
CA VAL A 260 -74.26 8.23 5.36
C VAL A 260 -75.67 8.85 5.48
N ASN A 261 -76.75 8.09 5.32
CA ASN A 261 -78.11 8.64 5.49
C ASN A 261 -78.63 8.70 6.94
N ASN A 262 -77.83 8.38 7.97
CA ASN A 262 -78.26 8.56 9.36
C ASN A 262 -77.14 9.18 10.23
N GLY A 263 -77.37 10.43 10.65
CA GLY A 263 -76.79 10.98 11.88
C GLY A 263 -75.64 11.98 11.72
N SER A 264 -75.99 13.26 11.77
CA SER A 264 -75.13 14.43 12.03
C SER A 264 -74.23 14.24 13.27
N PHE A 265 -72.95 14.65 13.21
CA PHE A 265 -72.39 15.76 14.00
C PHE A 265 -70.91 16.02 13.69
N ASN A 266 -70.58 17.31 13.50
CA ASN A 266 -69.25 17.87 13.28
C ASN A 266 -68.36 17.82 14.54
N LYS A 267 -67.05 17.59 14.35
CA LYS A 267 -65.98 18.24 15.13
C LYS A 267 -64.73 18.48 14.25
N ILE A 268 -64.20 19.69 14.37
CA ILE A 268 -63.11 20.29 13.59
C ILE A 268 -61.80 20.23 14.41
N ASP A 269 -60.66 20.03 13.72
CA ASP A 269 -59.32 20.65 13.87
C ASP A 269 -58.24 19.60 13.49
N LYS A 270 -57.09 19.87 12.84
CA LYS A 270 -56.46 21.04 12.23
C LYS A 270 -55.27 20.53 11.39
N ASN A 271 -54.83 21.34 10.43
CA ASN A 271 -53.59 21.22 9.63
C ASN A 271 -53.69 20.46 8.29
N GLY A 272 -54.30 21.13 7.32
CA GLY A 272 -53.55 21.69 6.20
C GLY A 272 -52.88 20.72 5.22
N GLU A 273 -53.67 20.10 4.36
CA GLU A 273 -53.36 19.96 2.94
C GLU A 273 -54.66 19.86 2.13
N THR A 274 -54.70 20.56 1.01
CA THR A 274 -55.90 20.89 0.23
C THR A 274 -56.58 19.66 -0.37
N ASN A 275 -57.78 19.34 0.12
CA ASN A 275 -58.75 18.48 -0.56
C ASN A 275 -59.26 19.16 -1.84
N LYS A 276 -58.80 18.70 -3.00
CA LYS A 276 -59.52 18.92 -4.27
C LYS A 276 -60.61 17.86 -4.38
N LEU A 277 -61.86 18.28 -4.13
CA LEU A 277 -63.06 17.51 -4.46
C LEU A 277 -63.00 17.09 -5.94
N LEU A 278 -62.93 15.79 -6.20
CA LEU A 278 -63.21 15.20 -7.51
C LEU A 278 -64.58 14.55 -7.46
N SER A 279 -65.58 15.33 -7.86
CA SER A 279 -66.86 14.87 -8.33
C SER A 279 -66.69 14.03 -9.60
N HIS A 280 -67.48 12.94 -9.69
CA HIS A 280 -67.69 12.10 -10.87
C HIS A 280 -66.45 11.71 -11.69
N LYS A 281 -65.76 10.63 -11.30
CA LYS A 281 -64.84 9.92 -12.20
C LYS A 281 -65.57 8.77 -12.91
N ASN A 282 -65.60 8.88 -14.25
CA ASN A 282 -65.98 7.84 -15.19
C ASN A 282 -64.94 6.71 -15.21
N ASN A 283 -65.38 5.49 -15.50
CA ASN A 283 -64.57 4.25 -15.59
C ASN A 283 -63.27 4.35 -16.43
N ASP A 284 -63.16 5.31 -17.35
CA ASP A 284 -61.99 5.50 -18.22
C ASP A 284 -60.80 6.19 -17.51
N ASN A 285 -61.03 7.02 -16.49
CA ASN A 285 -59.94 7.64 -15.72
C ASN A 285 -59.34 6.66 -14.70
N GLU A 286 -60.13 5.70 -14.22
CA GLU A 286 -59.69 4.73 -13.21
C GLU A 286 -58.82 3.64 -13.84
N LYS A 287 -59.18 3.10 -15.02
CA LYS A 287 -58.29 2.21 -15.81
C LYS A 287 -56.92 2.83 -16.08
N LYS A 288 -56.90 4.15 -16.32
CA LYS A 288 -55.67 4.92 -16.52
C LYS A 288 -54.86 5.02 -15.23
N ASP A 289 -55.51 5.22 -14.07
CA ASP A 289 -54.87 5.23 -12.75
C ASP A 289 -54.33 3.81 -12.38
N GLU A 290 -55.02 2.71 -12.76
CA GLU A 290 -54.54 1.32 -12.56
C GLU A 290 -53.30 1.00 -13.40
N GLU A 291 -53.35 1.30 -14.71
CA GLU A 291 -52.21 1.09 -15.61
C GLU A 291 -51.00 1.92 -15.18
N THR A 292 -51.23 3.12 -14.64
CA THR A 292 -50.15 3.98 -14.13
C THR A 292 -49.53 3.38 -12.88
N PHE A 293 -50.33 2.94 -11.89
CA PHE A 293 -49.79 2.33 -10.66
C PHE A 293 -49.06 1.00 -10.91
N TYR A 294 -49.60 0.14 -11.79
CA TYR A 294 -48.91 -1.07 -12.23
C TYR A 294 -47.56 -0.74 -12.90
N LYS A 295 -47.55 0.26 -13.78
CA LYS A 295 -46.33 0.71 -14.45
C LYS A 295 -45.32 1.25 -13.44
N ASP A 296 -45.75 2.02 -12.45
CA ASP A 296 -44.87 2.55 -11.42
C ASP A 296 -44.27 1.41 -10.56
N ILE A 297 -45.06 0.39 -10.19
CA ILE A 297 -44.56 -0.83 -9.49
C ILE A 297 -43.51 -1.54 -10.35
N LYS A 298 -43.78 -1.68 -11.65
CA LYS A 298 -42.85 -2.30 -12.59
C LYS A 298 -41.56 -1.50 -12.70
N ASP A 299 -41.64 -0.19 -12.85
CA ASP A 299 -40.46 0.66 -13.00
C ASP A 299 -39.61 0.71 -11.72
N PHE A 300 -40.21 0.52 -10.54
CA PHE A 300 -39.50 0.58 -9.25
C PHE A 300 -39.00 -0.76 -8.72
N TYR A 301 -39.80 -1.83 -8.79
CA TYR A 301 -39.50 -3.12 -8.15
C TYR A 301 -39.00 -4.20 -9.12
N ASN A 302 -39.19 -4.05 -10.44
CA ASN A 302 -38.72 -5.02 -11.42
C ASN A 302 -37.20 -5.02 -11.48
N GLY A 303 -36.61 -6.21 -11.54
CA GLY A 303 -35.16 -6.28 -11.51
C GLY A 303 -34.55 -7.67 -11.46
N TYR A 304 -35.19 -8.64 -10.81
CA TYR A 304 -34.62 -9.98 -10.80
C TYR A 304 -35.01 -10.71 -12.08
N GLN A 305 -34.01 -11.26 -12.75
CA GLN A 305 -34.19 -12.09 -13.93
C GLN A 305 -33.58 -13.45 -13.67
N LEU A 306 -34.43 -14.47 -13.60
CA LEU A 306 -34.03 -15.85 -13.40
C LEU A 306 -34.07 -16.57 -14.75
N ILE A 307 -33.10 -17.46 -14.99
CA ILE A 307 -33.03 -18.24 -16.23
C ILE A 307 -33.03 -19.71 -15.84
N ASP A 308 -34.01 -20.45 -16.37
CA ASP A 308 -33.94 -21.90 -16.32
C ASP A 308 -32.97 -22.36 -17.41
N GLU A 309 -31.78 -22.78 -17.00
CA GLU A 309 -30.68 -23.13 -17.90
C GLU A 309 -31.02 -24.33 -18.82
N LEU A 310 -31.97 -25.19 -18.42
CA LEU A 310 -32.38 -26.35 -19.21
C LEU A 310 -33.36 -26.00 -20.33
N SER A 311 -34.34 -25.14 -20.04
CA SER A 311 -35.36 -24.72 -21.02
C SER A 311 -34.96 -23.47 -21.80
N GLY A 312 -34.03 -22.67 -21.27
CA GLY A 312 -33.66 -21.35 -21.80
C GLY A 312 -34.68 -20.25 -21.50
N GLU A 313 -35.76 -20.56 -20.78
CA GLU A 313 -36.80 -19.59 -20.44
C GLU A 313 -36.32 -18.56 -19.41
N LYS A 314 -36.75 -17.31 -19.62
CA LYS A 314 -36.39 -16.16 -18.79
C LYS A 314 -37.61 -15.71 -17.97
N TYR A 315 -37.46 -15.68 -16.66
CA TYR A 315 -38.49 -15.30 -15.71
C TYR A 315 -38.13 -13.97 -15.05
N LYS A 316 -38.98 -12.96 -15.24
CA LYS A 316 -38.89 -11.69 -14.48
C LYS A 316 -39.62 -11.87 -13.16
N VAL A 317 -38.91 -11.60 -12.07
CA VAL A 317 -39.37 -11.90 -10.73
C VAL A 317 -39.26 -10.68 -9.83
N TYR A 318 -40.29 -10.48 -9.01
CA TYR A 318 -40.36 -9.44 -8.00
C TYR A 318 -40.29 -10.05 -6.60
N SER A 319 -39.83 -9.26 -5.63
CA SER A 319 -39.99 -9.55 -4.21
C SER A 319 -41.50 -9.54 -3.87
N PRO A 320 -42.08 -10.69 -3.44
CA PRO A 320 -43.49 -10.75 -3.04
C PRO A 320 -43.83 -9.72 -1.98
N TYR A 321 -43.00 -9.59 -0.94
CA TYR A 321 -43.24 -8.66 0.16
C TYR A 321 -43.28 -7.21 -0.31
N SER A 322 -42.29 -6.77 -1.10
CA SER A 322 -42.23 -5.38 -1.55
C SER A 322 -43.44 -4.98 -2.38
N VAL A 323 -43.84 -5.84 -3.34
CA VAL A 323 -45.01 -5.57 -4.19
C VAL A 323 -46.30 -5.62 -3.38
N ILE A 324 -46.47 -6.64 -2.53
CA ILE A 324 -47.69 -6.78 -1.73
C ILE A 324 -47.86 -5.59 -0.77
N GLU A 325 -46.79 -5.15 -0.10
CA GLU A 325 -46.85 -3.98 0.79
C GLU A 325 -47.10 -2.68 0.02
N ALA A 326 -46.50 -2.52 -1.17
CA ALA A 326 -46.77 -1.37 -2.04
C ALA A 326 -48.25 -1.30 -2.45
N ILE A 327 -48.85 -2.44 -2.83
CA ILE A 327 -50.26 -2.53 -3.20
C ILE A 327 -51.16 -2.28 -1.99
N LYS A 328 -50.92 -2.94 -0.85
CA LYS A 328 -51.69 -2.76 0.38
C LYS A 328 -51.75 -1.31 0.84
N ILE A 329 -50.61 -0.64 0.82
CA ILE A 329 -50.48 0.77 1.26
C ILE A 329 -50.93 1.73 0.15
N GLY A 330 -50.87 1.29 -1.12
CA GLY A 330 -51.11 2.13 -2.30
C GLY A 330 -49.99 3.14 -2.54
N LYS A 331 -48.76 2.83 -2.10
CA LYS A 331 -47.59 3.72 -2.23
C LYS A 331 -46.34 2.91 -2.52
N ILE A 332 -45.55 3.38 -3.47
CA ILE A 332 -44.23 2.82 -3.78
C ILE A 332 -43.21 3.40 -2.81
N ASN A 333 -42.52 2.53 -2.07
CA ASN A 333 -41.41 2.85 -1.17
C ASN A 333 -40.39 1.71 -1.15
N ASN A 334 -39.27 1.94 -0.48
CA ASN A 334 -38.31 0.89 -0.19
C ASN A 334 -38.72 0.06 1.03
N TYR A 335 -39.29 -1.11 0.78
CA TYR A 335 -39.75 -2.03 1.83
C TYR A 335 -38.65 -2.99 2.28
N GLN A 336 -37.46 -2.94 1.67
CA GLN A 336 -36.31 -3.77 2.04
C GLN A 336 -35.28 -3.03 2.91
N MET A 337 -35.55 -1.79 3.30
CA MET A 337 -34.62 -0.95 4.07
C MET A 337 -34.18 -1.57 5.40
N ASP A 338 -35.03 -2.36 6.06
CA ASP A 338 -34.72 -3.06 7.31
C ASP A 338 -33.63 -4.14 7.15
N ASN A 339 -33.32 -4.54 5.92
CA ASN A 339 -32.25 -5.50 5.62
C ASN A 339 -30.91 -4.83 5.30
N LYS A 340 -30.79 -3.50 5.41
CA LYS A 340 -29.56 -2.77 5.05
C LYS A 340 -28.36 -3.12 5.93
N ASP A 341 -28.57 -3.40 7.22
CA ASP A 341 -27.48 -3.52 8.19
C ASP A 341 -26.54 -4.68 7.84
N PHE A 342 -27.10 -5.79 7.36
CA PHE A 342 -26.34 -6.95 6.92
C PHE A 342 -25.51 -6.65 5.67
N LEU A 343 -26.09 -5.94 4.68
CA LEU A 343 -25.34 -5.50 3.50
C LEU A 343 -24.19 -4.57 3.90
N TYR A 344 -24.46 -3.64 4.82
CA TYR A 344 -23.46 -2.67 5.25
C TYR A 344 -22.30 -3.37 5.94
N GLU A 345 -22.59 -4.27 6.88
CA GLU A 345 -21.58 -5.09 7.55
C GLU A 345 -20.77 -5.91 6.55
N PHE A 346 -21.44 -6.58 5.59
CA PHE A 346 -20.78 -7.36 4.55
C PHE A 346 -19.85 -6.52 3.66
N ILE A 347 -20.32 -5.34 3.21
CA ILE A 347 -19.49 -4.43 2.41
C ILE A 347 -18.33 -3.89 3.26
N GLN A 348 -18.52 -3.59 4.54
CA GLN A 348 -17.45 -3.09 5.40
C GLN A 348 -16.33 -4.11 5.57
N GLU A 349 -16.66 -5.38 5.78
CA GLU A 349 -15.68 -6.47 5.91
C GLU A 349 -14.93 -6.74 4.60
N ASN A 350 -15.59 -6.52 3.47
CA ASN A 350 -15.06 -6.77 2.13
C ASN A 350 -14.81 -5.46 1.35
N PHE A 351 -14.58 -4.36 2.07
CA PHE A 351 -14.68 -3.01 1.50
C PHE A 351 -13.74 -2.80 0.33
N TYR A 352 -12.47 -3.20 0.49
CA TYR A 352 -11.48 -3.05 -0.57
C TYR A 352 -11.88 -3.89 -1.78
N ASN A 353 -12.25 -5.16 -1.61
CA ASN A 353 -12.68 -6.00 -2.73
C ASN A 353 -13.92 -5.50 -3.48
N LEU A 354 -14.83 -4.77 -2.82
CA LEU A 354 -16.13 -4.39 -3.38
C LEU A 354 -16.25 -2.91 -3.76
N LYS A 355 -15.44 -2.02 -3.18
CA LYS A 355 -15.60 -0.56 -3.32
C LYS A 355 -15.71 -0.10 -4.77
N TYR A 356 -14.78 -0.49 -5.63
CA TYR A 356 -14.78 -0.07 -7.02
C TYR A 356 -15.92 -0.72 -7.80
N VAL A 357 -16.23 -1.98 -7.50
CA VAL A 357 -17.35 -2.68 -8.14
C VAL A 357 -18.68 -2.01 -7.82
N ILE A 358 -18.89 -1.61 -6.56
CA ILE A 358 -20.09 -0.90 -6.14
C ILE A 358 -20.23 0.43 -6.90
N LEU A 359 -19.16 1.21 -7.01
CA LEU A 359 -19.18 2.47 -7.79
C LEU A 359 -19.49 2.20 -9.27
N LEU A 360 -18.84 1.20 -9.87
CA LEU A 360 -19.12 0.81 -11.25
C LEU A 360 -20.57 0.33 -11.43
N LEU A 361 -21.14 -0.40 -10.46
CA LEU A 361 -22.53 -0.89 -10.49
C LEU A 361 -23.54 0.26 -10.37
N MET A 362 -23.15 1.33 -9.68
CA MET A 362 -23.96 2.55 -9.59
C MET A 362 -23.97 3.33 -10.90
N GLU A 363 -22.83 3.38 -11.60
CA GLU A 363 -22.63 4.10 -12.88
C GLU A 363 -23.15 3.34 -14.10
N ASN A 364 -23.02 2.01 -14.11
CA ASN A 364 -23.37 1.16 -15.24
C ASN A 364 -24.67 0.38 -14.99
N LYS A 365 -25.37 0.00 -16.06
CA LYS A 365 -26.55 -0.88 -15.94
C LYS A 365 -26.15 -2.31 -15.56
N ASN A 366 -25.20 -2.90 -16.30
CA ASN A 366 -24.70 -4.26 -16.10
C ASN A 366 -23.17 -4.28 -16.13
N ILE A 367 -22.55 -5.24 -15.44
CA ILE A 367 -21.10 -5.46 -15.43
C ILE A 367 -20.81 -6.94 -15.65
N SER A 368 -19.96 -7.25 -16.63
CA SER A 368 -19.43 -8.61 -16.81
C SER A 368 -18.48 -8.97 -15.67
N ILE A 369 -18.69 -10.13 -15.02
CA ILE A 369 -17.81 -10.59 -13.93
C ILE A 369 -16.37 -10.72 -14.43
N GLU A 370 -16.14 -11.19 -15.66
CA GLU A 370 -14.78 -11.36 -16.19
C GLU A 370 -14.07 -10.02 -16.43
N SER A 371 -14.81 -8.95 -16.73
CA SER A 371 -14.24 -7.61 -16.89
C SER A 371 -13.66 -7.02 -15.58
N LEU A 372 -14.02 -7.61 -14.43
CA LEU A 372 -13.50 -7.21 -13.12
C LEU A 372 -12.15 -7.88 -12.79
N ASN A 373 -11.60 -8.69 -13.71
CA ASN A 373 -10.28 -9.30 -13.56
C ASN A 373 -9.20 -8.26 -13.91
N PHE A 374 -8.55 -7.70 -12.90
CA PHE A 374 -7.46 -6.76 -13.09
C PHE A 374 -6.13 -7.49 -13.33
N GLN A 375 -5.23 -6.85 -14.09
CA GLN A 375 -3.87 -7.37 -14.29
C GLN A 375 -3.24 -7.66 -12.93
N ASN A 376 -2.73 -8.88 -12.76
CA ASN A 376 -2.02 -9.36 -11.58
C ASN A 376 -2.84 -9.60 -10.29
N ASP A 377 -4.18 -9.64 -10.36
CA ASP A 377 -5.06 -9.74 -9.17
C ASP A 377 -5.86 -11.06 -9.03
N LYS A 378 -5.32 -12.20 -9.50
CA LYS A 378 -6.09 -13.47 -9.50
C LYS A 378 -6.68 -13.85 -8.14
N ILE A 379 -5.93 -13.68 -7.05
CA ILE A 379 -6.39 -14.05 -5.70
C ILE A 379 -7.60 -13.21 -5.30
N SER A 380 -7.52 -11.89 -5.41
CA SER A 380 -8.63 -11.03 -4.98
C SER A 380 -9.73 -10.94 -6.02
N PHE A 381 -9.46 -11.30 -7.28
CA PHE A 381 -10.49 -11.51 -8.28
C PHE A 381 -11.40 -12.68 -7.89
N GLU A 382 -10.85 -13.82 -7.48
CA GLU A 382 -11.66 -14.95 -7.00
C GLU A 382 -12.43 -14.60 -5.72
N GLU A 383 -11.80 -13.87 -4.79
CA GLU A 383 -12.47 -13.40 -3.58
C GLU A 383 -13.62 -12.41 -3.89
N ARG A 384 -13.37 -11.44 -4.78
CA ARG A 384 -14.38 -10.49 -5.26
C ARG A 384 -15.52 -11.21 -5.97
N LYS A 385 -15.21 -12.14 -6.87
CA LYS A 385 -16.21 -12.97 -7.56
C LYS A 385 -17.08 -13.73 -6.56
N SER A 386 -16.46 -14.39 -5.57
CA SER A 386 -17.17 -15.06 -4.49
C SER A 386 -18.09 -14.11 -3.72
N ASN A 387 -17.59 -12.93 -3.36
CA ASN A 387 -18.37 -11.92 -2.64
C ASN A 387 -19.54 -11.37 -3.46
N LEU A 388 -19.37 -11.15 -4.77
CA LEU A 388 -20.44 -10.71 -5.66
C LEU A 388 -21.53 -11.78 -5.82
N ILE A 389 -21.15 -13.05 -5.96
CA ILE A 389 -22.11 -14.15 -6.00
C ILE A 389 -22.86 -14.30 -4.67
N LYS A 390 -22.20 -14.07 -3.52
CA LYS A 390 -22.89 -14.00 -2.22
C LYS A 390 -23.95 -12.90 -2.21
N LEU A 391 -23.64 -11.70 -2.70
CA LEU A 391 -24.60 -10.59 -2.81
C LEU A 391 -25.78 -10.92 -3.75
N VAL A 392 -25.54 -11.66 -4.84
CA VAL A 392 -26.60 -12.16 -5.73
C VAL A 392 -27.55 -13.09 -4.97
N ASN A 393 -27.01 -14.09 -4.26
CA ASN A 393 -27.84 -15.05 -3.51
C ASN A 393 -28.59 -14.39 -2.34
N MET A 394 -28.03 -13.34 -1.75
CA MET A 394 -28.69 -12.54 -0.73
C MET A 394 -29.76 -11.59 -1.28
N GLY A 395 -29.84 -11.44 -2.61
CA GLY A 395 -30.81 -10.58 -3.28
C GLY A 395 -30.40 -9.11 -3.40
N TYR A 396 -29.17 -8.74 -3.07
CA TYR A 396 -28.73 -7.34 -3.23
C TYR A 396 -28.30 -7.04 -4.68
N LEU A 397 -27.94 -8.07 -5.45
CA LEU A 397 -27.57 -7.97 -6.86
C LEU A 397 -28.39 -8.94 -7.72
N GLY A 398 -28.66 -8.55 -8.97
CA GLY A 398 -29.15 -9.42 -10.03
C GLY A 398 -27.99 -10.10 -10.77
N TYR A 399 -28.27 -11.22 -11.43
CA TYR A 399 -27.31 -11.98 -12.23
C TYR A 399 -27.95 -12.46 -13.53
N ASP A 400 -27.33 -12.17 -14.67
CA ASP A 400 -27.69 -12.72 -15.97
C ASP A 400 -26.72 -13.86 -16.29
N SER A 401 -27.17 -15.11 -16.10
CA SER A 401 -26.36 -16.31 -16.37
C SER A 401 -26.00 -16.47 -17.84
N SER A 402 -26.78 -15.91 -18.77
CA SER A 402 -26.51 -16.02 -20.21
C SER A 402 -25.33 -15.15 -20.66
N LYS A 403 -25.04 -14.07 -19.93
CA LYS A 403 -23.94 -13.14 -20.22
C LYS A 403 -22.84 -13.13 -19.15
N ASN A 404 -23.04 -13.83 -18.04
CA ASN A 404 -22.18 -13.77 -16.86
C ASN A 404 -22.03 -12.32 -16.34
N GLU A 405 -23.15 -11.59 -16.30
CA GLU A 405 -23.23 -10.19 -15.88
C GLU A 405 -23.95 -10.05 -14.53
N ILE A 406 -23.51 -9.08 -13.72
CA ILE A 406 -24.17 -8.66 -12.49
C ILE A 406 -24.68 -7.23 -12.61
N PHE A 407 -25.72 -6.91 -11.84
CA PHE A 407 -26.34 -5.59 -11.87
C PHE A 407 -27.09 -5.29 -10.57
N ILE A 408 -27.41 -4.03 -10.32
CA ILE A 408 -28.34 -3.65 -9.25
C ILE A 408 -29.76 -3.92 -9.76
N PRO A 409 -30.54 -4.82 -9.13
CA PRO A 409 -31.75 -5.36 -9.74
C PRO A 409 -32.82 -4.27 -9.91
N ASN A 410 -33.11 -3.50 -8.86
CA ASN A 410 -34.23 -2.57 -8.85
C ASN A 410 -33.92 -1.30 -8.05
N ASN A 411 -34.87 -0.36 -7.99
CA ASN A 411 -34.67 0.92 -7.30
C ASN A 411 -34.57 0.77 -5.77
N GLU A 412 -35.20 -0.26 -5.18
CA GLU A 412 -35.03 -0.56 -3.75
C GLU A 412 -33.56 -0.81 -3.41
N MET A 413 -32.89 -1.68 -4.16
CA MET A 413 -31.49 -1.99 -3.92
C MET A 413 -30.60 -0.78 -4.22
N ARG A 414 -30.90 -0.04 -5.30
CA ARG A 414 -30.16 1.17 -5.67
C ARG A 414 -30.14 2.20 -4.55
N GLU A 415 -31.30 2.50 -3.97
CA GLU A 415 -31.40 3.44 -2.84
C GLU A 415 -30.58 2.99 -1.62
N ILE A 416 -30.56 1.69 -1.30
CA ILE A 416 -29.76 1.16 -0.18
C ILE A 416 -28.26 1.39 -0.45
N PHE A 417 -27.79 1.12 -1.67
CA PHE A 417 -26.39 1.39 -2.05
C PHE A 417 -26.08 2.89 -2.02
N GLU A 418 -26.99 3.76 -2.48
CA GLU A 418 -26.83 5.22 -2.45
C GLU A 418 -26.68 5.75 -1.03
N ILE A 419 -27.55 5.32 -0.11
CA ILE A 419 -27.48 5.69 1.31
C ILE A 419 -26.16 5.22 1.92
N PHE A 420 -25.69 4.01 1.57
CA PHE A 420 -24.41 3.51 2.05
C PHE A 420 -23.24 4.38 1.59
N ILE A 421 -23.17 4.69 0.29
CA ILE A 421 -22.10 5.51 -0.31
C ILE A 421 -22.07 6.93 0.29
N GLN A 422 -23.24 7.49 0.59
CA GLN A 422 -23.37 8.81 1.23
C GLN A 422 -23.09 8.79 2.74
N SER A 423 -23.00 7.62 3.36
CA SER A 423 -22.82 7.49 4.81
C SER A 423 -21.43 7.95 5.29
N LYS A 424 -21.37 8.45 6.53
CA LYS A 424 -20.10 8.73 7.23
C LYS A 424 -19.19 7.50 7.30
N ASN A 425 -19.77 6.30 7.41
CA ASN A 425 -19.01 5.06 7.48
C ASN A 425 -18.27 4.81 6.16
N TYR A 426 -18.94 4.93 5.02
CA TYR A 426 -18.29 4.83 3.71
C TYR A 426 -17.21 5.90 3.51
N GLN A 427 -17.48 7.15 3.90
CA GLN A 427 -16.48 8.22 3.83
C GLN A 427 -15.24 7.93 4.68
N ASN A 428 -15.42 7.36 5.88
CA ASN A 428 -14.32 6.97 6.75
C ASN A 428 -13.50 5.82 6.16
N LEU A 429 -14.16 4.80 5.61
CA LEU A 429 -13.50 3.65 4.95
C LEU A 429 -12.80 4.06 3.66
N ASN A 430 -13.37 5.00 2.91
CA ASN A 430 -12.86 5.53 1.65
C ASN A 430 -11.75 6.58 1.86
N LYS A 431 -11.36 6.89 3.10
CA LYS A 431 -10.27 7.82 3.35
C LYS A 431 -8.97 7.22 2.82
N LYS A 432 -8.38 7.84 1.79
CA LYS A 432 -7.09 7.41 1.24
C LYS A 432 -6.06 7.33 2.36
N SER A 433 -5.52 6.13 2.59
CA SER A 433 -4.38 5.97 3.49
C SER A 433 -3.16 6.58 2.81
N VAL A 434 -2.48 7.48 3.52
CA VAL A 434 -1.21 8.06 3.05
C VAL A 434 -0.08 7.02 3.16
N ILE A 435 -0.26 6.03 4.03
CA ILE A 435 0.77 5.06 4.40
C ILE A 435 0.58 3.73 3.66
N PHE A 436 -0.65 3.26 3.49
CA PHE A 436 -0.94 1.94 2.92
C PHE A 436 -1.52 2.05 1.51
N ASN A 437 -0.88 1.38 0.55
CA ASN A 437 -1.22 1.43 -0.89
C ASN A 437 -1.56 2.85 -1.37
N PRO A 438 -0.66 3.84 -1.16
CA PRO A 438 -0.93 5.22 -1.54
C PRO A 438 -1.06 5.42 -3.06
N GLY A 439 -0.67 4.43 -3.87
CA GLY A 439 -0.92 4.37 -5.30
C GLY A 439 -0.02 5.25 -6.16
N GLU A 440 -0.45 5.53 -7.39
CA GLU A 440 0.37 6.19 -8.41
C GLU A 440 0.24 7.73 -8.46
N ASP A 441 -0.70 8.33 -7.72
CA ASP A 441 -1.06 9.75 -7.85
C ASP A 441 0.13 10.70 -7.70
N ASN A 442 0.96 10.50 -6.68
CA ASN A 442 2.13 11.34 -6.41
C ASN A 442 3.16 11.26 -7.54
N TYR A 443 3.41 10.05 -8.05
CA TYR A 443 4.35 9.85 -9.16
C TYR A 443 3.78 10.37 -10.48
N ARG A 444 2.50 10.14 -10.76
CA ARG A 444 1.79 10.68 -11.94
C ARG A 444 1.83 12.20 -11.98
N LYS A 445 1.68 12.85 -10.82
CA LYS A 445 1.78 14.32 -10.72
C LYS A 445 3.19 14.81 -11.00
N PHE A 446 4.21 14.06 -10.56
CA PHE A 446 5.61 14.36 -10.82
C PHE A 446 6.02 14.09 -12.27
N SER A 447 5.58 12.98 -12.89
CA SER A 447 5.95 12.60 -14.26
C SER A 447 5.38 13.53 -15.32
N LYS A 448 4.31 14.26 -15.00
CA LYS A 448 3.76 15.34 -15.83
C LYS A 448 4.58 16.64 -15.79
N ASN A 449 5.59 16.75 -14.92
CA ASN A 449 6.45 17.93 -14.89
C ASN A 449 7.26 18.00 -16.19
N LYS A 450 7.34 19.19 -16.78
CA LYS A 450 8.11 19.41 -18.02
C LYS A 450 9.56 18.92 -17.91
N TYR A 451 10.22 19.16 -16.79
CA TYR A 451 11.61 18.77 -16.54
C TYR A 451 11.78 17.33 -16.01
N PHE A 452 10.79 16.46 -16.23
CA PHE A 452 10.88 15.05 -15.84
C PHE A 452 11.96 14.34 -16.67
N ILE A 453 12.79 13.57 -15.97
CA ILE A 453 13.75 12.62 -16.55
C ILE A 453 13.35 11.22 -16.10
N ASP A 454 13.27 10.31 -17.07
CA ASP A 454 12.83 8.95 -16.82
C ASP A 454 13.97 8.08 -16.26
N LYS A 455 13.82 7.69 -14.99
CA LYS A 455 14.70 6.78 -14.25
C LYS A 455 14.01 5.45 -13.89
N THR A 456 12.94 5.08 -14.58
CA THR A 456 12.11 3.90 -14.26
C THR A 456 12.85 2.57 -14.41
N LYS A 457 13.95 2.50 -15.18
CA LYS A 457 14.81 1.31 -15.25
C LYS A 457 15.40 0.89 -13.90
N LEU A 458 15.44 1.77 -12.88
CA LEU A 458 15.77 1.38 -11.51
C LEU A 458 14.84 0.28 -10.96
N ILE A 459 13.56 0.30 -11.33
CA ILE A 459 12.59 -0.71 -10.89
C ILE A 459 13.02 -2.10 -11.38
N PHE A 460 13.55 -2.21 -12.60
CA PHE A 460 14.04 -3.48 -13.13
C PHE A 460 15.18 -4.06 -12.27
N LEU A 461 16.10 -3.22 -11.81
CA LEU A 461 17.16 -3.65 -10.89
C LEU A 461 16.59 -4.14 -9.55
N ILE A 462 15.58 -3.45 -9.02
CA ILE A 462 14.89 -3.87 -7.79
C ILE A 462 14.11 -5.17 -8.00
N ASN A 463 13.46 -5.35 -9.14
CA ASN A 463 12.73 -6.57 -9.50
C ASN A 463 13.66 -7.80 -9.51
N ASN A 464 14.91 -7.65 -9.98
CA ASN A 464 15.88 -8.74 -9.98
C ASN A 464 16.28 -9.16 -8.56
N ILE A 465 16.35 -8.22 -7.61
CA ILE A 465 16.62 -8.52 -6.19
C ILE A 465 15.47 -9.30 -5.55
N ILE A 466 14.22 -9.08 -5.97
CA ILE A 466 13.07 -9.85 -5.48
C ILE A 466 13.13 -11.32 -5.93
N ILE A 467 13.71 -11.60 -7.10
CA ILE A 467 13.82 -12.95 -7.67
C ILE A 467 14.92 -13.75 -6.96
N ASP A 468 16.01 -13.08 -6.59
CA ASP A 468 17.23 -13.71 -6.10
C ASP A 468 17.14 -14.01 -4.60
N THR A 469 16.76 -15.24 -4.24
CA THR A 469 16.49 -15.63 -2.84
C THR A 469 17.72 -15.72 -1.95
N GLU A 470 18.93 -15.62 -2.51
CA GLU A 470 20.21 -15.70 -1.80
C GLU A 470 20.72 -14.33 -1.30
N ASN A 471 20.21 -13.22 -1.86
CA ASN A 471 20.62 -11.86 -1.50
C ASN A 471 19.71 -11.22 -0.43
N SER A 472 20.24 -10.26 0.33
CA SER A 472 19.45 -9.55 1.35
C SER A 472 18.29 -8.81 0.70
N LYS A 473 17.05 -9.17 1.05
CA LYS A 473 15.79 -8.55 0.56
C LYS A 473 15.58 -7.10 1.02
N ASN A 474 16.59 -6.42 1.55
CA ASN A 474 16.47 -5.06 2.06
C ASN A 474 17.55 -4.17 1.45
N ILE A 475 17.14 -3.05 0.85
CA ILE A 475 18.00 -2.10 0.17
C ILE A 475 17.97 -0.78 0.94
N CYS A 476 19.13 -0.23 1.26
CA CYS A 476 19.26 1.11 1.83
C CYS A 476 20.02 2.03 0.88
N VAL A 477 19.39 3.11 0.44
CA VAL A 477 19.97 4.09 -0.48
C VAL A 477 20.17 5.41 0.27
N THR A 478 21.42 5.64 0.70
CA THR A 478 21.82 6.87 1.39
C THR A 478 22.46 7.84 0.42
N ARG A 479 21.97 9.07 0.40
CA ARG A 479 22.45 10.14 -0.50
C ARG A 479 22.10 11.52 0.04
N PRO A 480 22.81 12.58 -0.36
CA PRO A 480 22.55 13.93 0.11
C PRO A 480 21.14 14.42 -0.21
N ARG A 481 20.75 15.53 0.42
CA ARG A 481 19.49 16.21 0.07
C ARG A 481 19.51 16.58 -1.41
N ARG A 482 18.33 16.56 -2.06
CA ARG A 482 18.08 16.99 -3.46
C ARG A 482 18.56 16.06 -4.57
N PHE A 483 19.14 14.91 -4.27
CA PHE A 483 19.47 13.85 -5.25
C PHE A 483 18.28 12.95 -5.61
N GLY A 484 17.05 13.49 -5.63
CA GLY A 484 15.87 12.77 -6.15
C GLY A 484 15.26 11.68 -5.24
N LYS A 485 15.58 11.64 -3.94
CA LYS A 485 15.03 10.64 -2.98
C LYS A 485 13.52 10.46 -3.03
N THR A 486 12.77 11.55 -2.84
CA THR A 486 11.31 11.54 -2.83
C THR A 486 10.71 11.06 -4.17
N VAL A 487 11.35 11.40 -5.28
CA VAL A 487 10.91 10.96 -6.62
C VAL A 487 11.06 9.45 -6.76
N THR A 488 12.19 8.91 -6.34
CA THR A 488 12.42 7.46 -6.33
C THR A 488 11.43 6.73 -5.42
N VAL A 489 11.17 7.25 -4.22
CA VAL A 489 10.16 6.70 -3.30
C VAL A 489 8.77 6.69 -3.95
N ASN A 490 8.35 7.81 -4.56
CA ASN A 490 7.06 7.90 -5.23
C ASN A 490 6.96 6.94 -6.43
N MET A 491 8.04 6.78 -7.20
CA MET A 491 8.12 5.86 -8.34
C MET A 491 7.98 4.40 -7.91
N ILE A 492 8.76 3.96 -6.92
CA ILE A 492 8.71 2.60 -6.37
C ILE A 492 7.34 2.34 -5.75
N THR A 493 6.82 3.31 -5.00
CA THR A 493 5.47 3.27 -4.44
C THR A 493 4.43 3.06 -5.54
N ALA A 494 4.46 3.85 -6.62
CA ALA A 494 3.49 3.76 -7.71
C ALA A 494 3.54 2.41 -8.44
N TYR A 495 4.72 1.81 -8.58
CA TYR A 495 4.90 0.55 -9.28
C TYR A 495 4.42 -0.65 -8.45
N TYR A 496 4.82 -0.74 -7.18
CA TYR A 496 4.51 -1.91 -6.35
C TYR A 496 3.18 -1.84 -5.63
N SER A 497 2.62 -0.64 -5.40
CA SER A 497 1.37 -0.47 -4.65
C SER A 497 0.23 -1.19 -5.34
N PHE A 498 -0.43 -2.08 -4.61
CA PHE A 498 -1.67 -2.67 -5.06
C PHE A 498 -2.69 -1.58 -5.37
N SER A 499 -3.27 -1.68 -6.56
CA SER A 499 -4.37 -0.84 -7.01
C SER A 499 -5.40 -1.73 -7.69
N GLU A 500 -6.67 -1.44 -7.44
CA GLU A 500 -7.79 -2.06 -8.15
C GLU A 500 -8.06 -1.37 -9.49
N SER A 501 -7.39 -0.28 -9.79
CA SER A 501 -7.39 0.32 -11.13
C SER A 501 -6.13 -0.08 -11.88
N LYS A 502 -6.22 -0.17 -13.21
CA LYS A 502 -5.04 -0.35 -14.08
C LYS A 502 -4.05 0.78 -13.81
N ILE A 503 -2.82 0.40 -13.41
CA ILE A 503 -1.70 1.34 -13.26
C ILE A 503 -1.18 1.64 -14.66
N THR A 504 -1.27 2.91 -15.07
CA THR A 504 -0.94 3.34 -16.45
C THR A 504 0.21 4.33 -16.51
N VAL A 505 0.71 4.80 -15.36
CA VAL A 505 1.80 5.80 -15.31
C VAL A 505 3.14 5.30 -15.87
N PHE A 506 3.27 3.99 -16.14
CA PHE A 506 4.49 3.35 -16.66
C PHE A 506 4.40 2.97 -18.14
N ASP A 507 3.21 3.03 -18.77
CA ASP A 507 2.99 2.53 -20.13
C ASP A 507 3.90 3.23 -21.16
N ASP A 508 4.20 4.52 -20.94
CA ASP A 508 5.03 5.39 -21.78
C ASP A 508 6.42 5.67 -21.18
N LYS A 509 6.95 4.76 -20.36
CA LYS A 509 8.23 4.95 -19.64
C LYS A 509 9.29 3.98 -20.10
N LYS A 510 10.58 4.32 -19.90
CA LYS A 510 11.75 3.51 -20.28
C LYS A 510 11.73 2.07 -19.73
N ILE A 511 11.00 1.80 -18.65
CA ILE A 511 10.81 0.45 -18.12
C ILE A 511 9.90 -0.42 -19.01
N SER A 512 8.92 0.15 -19.71
CA SER A 512 7.96 -0.61 -20.52
C SER A 512 8.59 -1.26 -21.77
N GLU A 513 9.79 -0.80 -22.15
CA GLU A 513 10.63 -1.39 -23.18
C GLU A 513 11.31 -2.70 -22.76
N ILE A 514 11.31 -3.02 -21.46
CA ILE A 514 11.99 -4.21 -20.91
C ILE A 514 11.01 -5.39 -20.86
N GLU A 515 11.47 -6.58 -21.25
CA GLU A 515 10.65 -7.79 -21.17
C GLU A 515 10.26 -8.11 -19.71
N ASN A 516 9.01 -8.52 -19.48
CA ASN A 516 8.45 -8.83 -18.15
C ASN A 516 8.51 -7.66 -17.14
N TRP A 517 8.56 -6.42 -17.62
CA TRP A 517 8.62 -5.23 -16.75
C TRP A 517 7.40 -5.09 -15.84
N ASP A 518 6.25 -5.65 -16.19
CA ASP A 518 4.98 -5.56 -15.45
C ASP A 518 4.80 -6.74 -14.47
N LYS A 519 5.79 -7.64 -14.37
CA LYS A 519 5.75 -8.84 -13.53
C LYS A 519 5.36 -8.56 -12.07
N TYR A 520 5.76 -7.43 -11.49
CA TYR A 520 5.43 -7.07 -10.10
C TYR A 520 4.55 -5.82 -9.99
N LEU A 521 4.10 -5.27 -11.12
CA LEU A 521 3.26 -4.08 -11.19
C LEU A 521 1.95 -4.33 -10.42
N GLY A 522 1.73 -3.56 -9.34
CA GLY A 522 0.55 -3.63 -8.49
C GLY A 522 0.39 -4.92 -7.67
N LYS A 523 1.43 -5.75 -7.51
CA LYS A 523 1.29 -7.07 -6.85
C LYS A 523 1.34 -7.06 -5.33
N PHE A 524 1.90 -6.02 -4.72
CA PHE A 524 2.19 -6.02 -3.28
C PHE A 524 1.38 -4.98 -2.54
N ASN A 525 1.17 -5.22 -1.26
CA ASN A 525 0.79 -4.12 -0.40
C ASN A 525 2.01 -3.26 -0.11
N VAL A 526 1.93 -1.97 -0.41
CA VAL A 526 2.99 -1.03 -0.07
C VAL A 526 2.67 -0.34 1.24
N ILE A 527 3.63 -0.34 2.16
CA ILE A 527 3.62 0.51 3.36
C ILE A 527 4.71 1.56 3.17
N ASN A 528 4.33 2.82 3.03
CA ASN A 528 5.24 3.96 2.88
C ASN A 528 5.31 4.77 4.18
N LEU A 529 6.43 4.67 4.89
CA LEU A 529 6.71 5.35 6.14
C LEU A 529 7.66 6.53 5.90
N ASN A 530 7.11 7.75 5.87
CA ASN A 530 7.92 8.95 5.92
C ASN A 530 8.21 9.32 7.40
N MET A 531 9.41 9.03 7.88
CA MET A 531 9.76 9.15 9.30
C MET A 531 9.71 10.59 9.80
N LEU A 532 10.00 11.56 8.93
CA LEU A 532 9.87 12.98 9.24
C LEU A 532 8.44 13.31 9.73
N GLN A 533 7.40 12.80 9.06
CA GLN A 533 6.00 13.04 9.47
C GLN A 533 5.67 12.49 10.86
N PHE A 534 6.30 11.40 11.28
CA PHE A 534 6.01 10.77 12.57
C PHE A 534 6.80 11.38 13.74
N PHE A 535 7.97 11.97 13.49
CA PHE A 535 8.89 12.35 14.55
C PHE A 535 9.15 13.86 14.68
N ILE A 536 8.76 14.73 13.73
CA ILE A 536 8.97 16.20 13.88
C ILE A 536 8.38 16.77 15.18
N HIS A 537 7.16 16.36 15.56
CA HIS A 537 6.40 16.93 16.68
C HIS A 537 6.07 15.91 17.78
N ASN A 538 6.57 14.68 17.70
CA ASN A 538 6.22 13.61 18.63
C ASN A 538 7.46 13.08 19.33
N ASN A 539 7.32 12.68 20.60
CA ASN A 539 8.34 11.86 21.24
C ASN A 539 8.43 10.47 20.58
N ILE A 540 9.54 9.77 20.83
CA ILE A 540 9.85 8.50 20.14
C ILE A 540 8.74 7.45 20.32
N ASN A 541 8.19 7.33 21.53
CA ASN A 541 7.16 6.35 21.87
C ASN A 541 5.85 6.63 21.12
N ASN A 542 5.43 7.90 21.08
CA ASN A 542 4.22 8.29 20.38
C ASN A 542 4.37 8.11 18.86
N GLY A 543 5.53 8.46 18.30
CA GLY A 543 5.83 8.20 16.88
C GLY A 543 5.76 6.71 16.53
N ILE A 544 6.43 5.86 17.32
CA ILE A 544 6.40 4.39 17.13
C ILE A 544 4.97 3.84 17.28
N ASN A 545 4.21 4.28 18.27
CA ASN A 545 2.83 3.81 18.46
C ASN A 545 1.90 4.22 17.31
N LYS A 546 2.06 5.43 16.76
CA LYS A 546 1.32 5.87 15.56
C LYS A 546 1.66 5.00 14.34
N ILE A 547 2.94 4.68 14.14
CA ILE A 547 3.36 3.76 13.07
C ILE A 547 2.73 2.39 13.26
N LYS A 548 2.85 1.79 14.47
CA LYS A 548 2.26 0.49 14.79
C LYS A 548 0.75 0.45 14.52
N LYS A 549 0.01 1.47 14.99
CA LYS A 549 -1.44 1.57 14.75
C LYS A 549 -1.76 1.63 13.26
N SER A 550 -1.02 2.44 12.50
CA SER A 550 -1.21 2.59 11.05
C SER A 550 -0.90 1.29 10.29
N ILE A 551 0.13 0.54 10.71
CA ILE A 551 0.47 -0.76 10.13
C ILE A 551 -0.60 -1.80 10.48
N ILE A 552 -1.07 -1.86 11.73
CA ILE A 552 -2.09 -2.84 12.14
C ILE A 552 -3.41 -2.61 11.39
N GLU A 553 -3.85 -1.35 11.28
CA GLU A 553 -5.04 -1.00 10.49
C GLU A 553 -4.87 -1.41 9.02
N ALA A 554 -3.68 -1.25 8.46
CA ALA A 554 -3.34 -1.62 7.09
C ALA A 554 -3.27 -3.14 6.84
N VAL A 555 -2.66 -3.91 7.75
CA VAL A 555 -2.39 -5.35 7.58
C VAL A 555 -3.64 -6.22 7.79
N LYS A 556 -4.60 -5.77 8.63
CA LYS A 556 -5.88 -6.47 8.83
C LYS A 556 -6.71 -6.69 7.56
N ILE A 557 -6.39 -5.95 6.49
CA ILE A 557 -7.21 -5.82 5.30
C ILE A 557 -6.90 -6.88 4.24
N THR A 558 -5.76 -7.58 4.31
CA THR A 558 -5.27 -8.36 3.15
C THR A 558 -4.32 -9.49 3.52
N ASN A 559 -4.47 -10.64 2.86
CA ASN A 559 -3.54 -11.78 2.96
C ASN A 559 -2.36 -11.70 1.95
N ARG A 560 -1.89 -10.48 1.61
CA ARG A 560 -0.81 -10.26 0.61
C ARG A 560 0.51 -9.86 1.27
N LYS A 561 1.63 -10.22 0.62
CA LYS A 561 2.98 -9.80 1.02
C LYS A 561 3.15 -8.27 0.94
N ILE A 562 4.04 -7.75 1.78
CA ILE A 562 4.27 -6.32 2.00
C ILE A 562 5.57 -5.88 1.35
N PHE A 563 5.53 -4.80 0.59
CA PHE A 563 6.68 -4.03 0.15
C PHE A 563 6.83 -2.81 1.07
N LEU A 564 7.88 -2.77 1.89
CA LEU A 564 8.06 -1.75 2.92
C LEU A 564 8.96 -0.64 2.40
N ILE A 565 8.52 0.61 2.48
CA ILE A 565 9.31 1.79 2.12
C ILE A 565 9.50 2.64 3.38
N ILE A 566 10.74 2.99 3.69
CA ILE A 566 11.09 3.85 4.83
C ILE A 566 11.88 5.05 4.31
N ASP A 567 11.27 6.24 4.35
CA ASP A 567 11.89 7.49 3.93
C ASP A 567 12.36 8.33 5.12
N GLU A 568 13.52 8.98 4.96
CA GLU A 568 14.21 9.77 5.99
C GLU A 568 14.47 9.00 7.30
N TRP A 569 14.91 7.75 7.20
CA TRP A 569 15.13 6.87 8.36
C TRP A 569 16.10 7.44 9.40
N ASP A 570 17.10 8.19 8.96
CA ASP A 570 18.17 8.74 9.79
C ASP A 570 17.79 10.06 10.49
N ILE A 571 16.54 10.53 10.34
CA ILE A 571 16.10 11.83 10.90
C ILE A 571 16.28 11.90 12.43
N ILE A 572 15.97 10.83 13.15
CA ILE A 572 16.10 10.74 14.61
C ILE A 572 17.57 10.73 15.03
N LEU A 573 18.46 10.23 14.17
CA LEU A 573 19.88 10.16 14.48
C LEU A 573 20.53 11.54 14.35
N ARG A 574 20.00 12.37 13.43
CA ARG A 574 20.47 13.73 13.14
C ARG A 574 19.86 14.83 14.00
N ASP A 575 18.78 14.56 14.73
CA ASP A 575 18.13 15.56 15.58
C ASP A 575 18.69 15.50 17.00
N ASP A 576 19.33 16.59 17.42
CA ASP A 576 19.94 16.75 18.75
C ASP A 576 18.92 16.74 19.90
N LYS A 577 17.62 16.89 19.60
CA LYS A 577 16.53 16.80 20.60
C LYS A 577 16.33 15.38 21.12
N HIS A 578 16.85 14.36 20.45
CA HIS A 578 16.68 12.97 20.85
C HIS A 578 17.90 12.43 21.59
N ASP A 579 17.67 11.92 22.79
CA ASP A 579 18.71 11.28 23.59
C ASP A 579 19.16 9.93 23.03
N THR A 580 20.31 9.46 23.53
CA THR A 580 20.91 8.15 23.20
C THR A 580 19.92 6.99 23.39
N GLU A 581 19.07 7.05 24.41
CA GLU A 581 18.08 6.00 24.69
C GLU A 581 16.97 5.97 23.65
N SER A 582 16.46 7.13 23.23
CA SER A 582 15.46 7.25 22.16
C SER A 582 16.00 6.76 20.83
N LYS A 583 17.25 7.11 20.49
CA LYS A 583 17.94 6.61 19.29
C LYS A 583 18.04 5.07 19.33
N LYS A 584 18.42 4.47 20.46
CA LYS A 584 18.46 3.01 20.67
C LYS A 584 17.07 2.37 20.50
N LYS A 585 16.02 2.94 21.11
CA LYS A 585 14.64 2.44 21.00
C LYS A 585 14.14 2.42 19.56
N TYR A 586 14.43 3.49 18.80
CA TYR A 586 14.06 3.58 17.39
C TYR A 586 14.72 2.52 16.52
N LEU A 587 16.04 2.34 16.66
CA LEU A 587 16.78 1.32 15.90
C LEU A 587 16.33 -0.10 16.23
N ASN A 588 16.01 -0.37 17.50
CA ASN A 588 15.44 -1.65 17.91
C ASN A 588 14.06 -1.88 17.29
N PHE A 589 13.21 -0.86 17.22
CA PHE A 589 11.92 -0.93 16.53
C PHE A 589 12.09 -1.27 15.04
N LEU A 590 12.98 -0.59 14.32
CA LEU A 590 13.25 -0.90 12.91
C LEU A 590 13.78 -2.32 12.72
N THR A 591 14.65 -2.78 13.62
CA THR A 591 15.15 -4.16 13.60
C THR A 591 14.01 -5.16 13.69
N LEU A 592 13.15 -5.02 14.71
CA LEU A 592 12.04 -5.94 14.96
C LEU A 592 10.98 -5.91 13.85
N LEU A 593 10.86 -4.77 13.15
CA LEU A 593 9.93 -4.64 12.03
C LEU A 593 10.40 -5.42 10.79
N ILE A 594 11.72 -5.45 10.54
CA ILE A 594 12.31 -5.81 9.24
C ILE A 594 12.98 -7.19 9.28
N LYS A 595 13.73 -7.47 10.34
CA LYS A 595 14.57 -8.68 10.44
C LYS A 595 13.68 -9.93 10.55
N ASP A 596 13.99 -10.93 9.72
CA ASP A 596 13.33 -12.25 9.69
C ASP A 596 11.80 -12.20 9.49
N ASN A 597 11.29 -11.13 8.85
CA ASN A 597 9.85 -10.95 8.61
C ASN A 597 9.41 -11.55 7.27
N GLU A 598 8.79 -12.74 7.32
CA GLU A 598 8.33 -13.48 6.14
C GLU A 598 7.21 -12.79 5.33
N PHE A 599 6.50 -11.85 5.96
CA PHE A 599 5.45 -11.07 5.30
C PHE A 599 6.02 -9.96 4.41
N ILE A 600 7.27 -9.54 4.64
CA ILE A 600 7.92 -8.49 3.85
C ILE A 600 8.66 -9.12 2.66
N VAL A 601 8.28 -8.72 1.44
CA VAL A 601 8.96 -9.15 0.21
C VAL A 601 10.27 -8.40 -0.01
N LEU A 602 10.26 -7.08 0.23
CA LEU A 602 11.41 -6.20 0.08
C LEU A 602 11.23 -4.96 0.96
N THR A 603 12.34 -4.51 1.57
CA THR A 603 12.39 -3.19 2.23
C THR A 603 13.25 -2.23 1.44
N TYR A 604 12.72 -1.05 1.08
CA TYR A 604 13.47 0.03 0.44
C TYR A 604 13.58 1.23 1.38
N MET A 605 14.79 1.55 1.81
CA MET A 605 15.04 2.58 2.82
C MET A 605 15.88 3.75 2.24
N THR A 606 15.51 4.99 2.54
CA THR A 606 16.22 6.20 2.10
C THR A 606 16.60 7.10 3.26
N GLY A 607 17.82 7.64 3.23
CA GLY A 607 18.36 8.53 4.27
C GLY A 607 19.52 9.38 3.76
N ILE A 608 20.12 10.19 4.63
CA ILE A 608 21.36 10.92 4.33
C ILE A 608 22.57 10.13 4.84
N LEU A 609 22.52 9.68 6.09
CA LEU A 609 23.64 9.01 6.76
C LEU A 609 23.61 7.48 6.59
N PRO A 610 24.79 6.83 6.55
CA PRO A 610 24.91 5.38 6.41
C PRO A 610 24.63 4.61 7.71
N ILE A 611 24.05 3.40 7.59
CA ILE A 611 23.78 2.45 8.68
C ILE A 611 25.07 1.92 9.31
N LYS A 612 26.06 1.52 8.47
CA LYS A 612 27.26 0.77 8.91
C LYS A 612 28.10 1.44 9.99
N ASN A 613 27.92 2.74 10.21
CA ASN A 613 28.76 3.48 11.12
C ASN A 613 28.16 3.58 12.53
N TYR A 614 26.88 3.25 12.74
CA TYR A 614 26.24 3.40 14.05
C TYR A 614 26.62 2.30 15.04
N GLY A 615 27.68 2.52 15.82
CA GLY A 615 28.45 1.58 16.67
C GLY A 615 27.72 0.85 17.81
N LEU A 616 26.41 0.63 17.70
CA LEU A 616 25.78 -0.46 18.42
C LEU A 616 26.22 -1.80 17.83
N ASN A 617 26.03 -2.87 18.61
CA ASN A 617 25.61 -4.17 18.11
C ASN A 617 24.30 -3.98 17.29
N SER A 618 24.35 -3.24 16.18
CA SER A 618 23.20 -2.85 15.41
C SER A 618 22.69 -4.11 14.75
N ASN A 619 21.60 -4.64 15.28
CA ASN A 619 20.92 -5.81 14.73
C ASN A 619 20.41 -5.58 13.28
N LEU A 620 20.53 -4.36 12.74
CA LEU A 620 20.33 -3.97 11.33
C LEU A 620 21.58 -4.18 10.46
N ARG A 621 22.77 -4.34 11.04
CA ARG A 621 24.02 -4.57 10.32
C ARG A 621 23.97 -5.94 9.66
N GLY A 622 24.19 -5.97 8.34
CA GLY A 622 24.06 -7.18 7.53
C GLY A 622 22.61 -7.53 7.13
N VAL A 623 21.61 -6.74 7.56
CA VAL A 623 20.22 -6.91 7.11
C VAL A 623 19.98 -6.22 5.77
N PHE A 624 20.73 -5.15 5.48
CA PHE A 624 20.59 -4.32 4.29
C PHE A 624 21.79 -4.41 3.36
N ASP A 625 21.50 -4.41 2.07
CA ASP A 625 22.45 -4.03 1.03
C ASP A 625 22.47 -2.49 0.94
N GLU A 626 23.61 -1.90 1.28
CA GLU A 626 23.73 -0.47 1.53
C GLU A 626 24.48 0.26 0.41
N PHE A 627 23.81 1.27 -0.15
CA PHE A 627 24.38 2.22 -1.08
C PHE A 627 24.69 3.56 -0.43
N THR A 628 25.88 4.09 -0.72
CA THR A 628 26.35 5.37 -0.21
C THR A 628 27.08 6.16 -1.30
N MET A 629 27.34 7.45 -1.07
CA MET A 629 28.16 8.29 -1.98
C MET A 629 29.66 7.94 -1.99
N ILE A 630 30.10 6.97 -1.20
CA ILE A 630 31.51 6.58 -1.07
C ILE A 630 31.78 5.23 -1.75
N SER A 631 30.74 4.41 -1.92
CA SER A 631 30.84 3.08 -2.49
C SER A 631 30.43 3.05 -3.96
N ASN A 632 31.16 2.26 -4.74
CA ASN A 632 30.71 1.91 -6.09
C ASN A 632 29.46 1.02 -5.99
N ASN A 633 28.48 1.21 -6.88
CA ASN A 633 27.26 0.41 -6.83
C ASN A 633 26.43 0.39 -8.12
N TYR A 634 25.64 -0.66 -8.29
CA TYR A 634 24.81 -0.91 -9.49
C TYR A 634 23.69 0.10 -9.74
N ILE A 635 23.40 0.99 -8.78
CA ILE A 635 22.37 2.05 -8.92
C ILE A 635 22.94 3.44 -9.21
N ALA A 636 24.25 3.57 -9.47
CA ALA A 636 24.93 4.86 -9.63
C ALA A 636 24.24 5.81 -10.63
N GLU A 637 23.81 5.30 -11.79
CA GLU A 637 23.15 6.08 -12.85
C GLU A 637 21.75 6.61 -12.47
N TYR A 638 21.13 6.06 -11.42
CA TYR A 638 19.79 6.43 -10.94
C TYR A 638 19.83 7.42 -9.77
N VAL A 639 21.03 7.81 -9.36
CA VAL A 639 21.25 8.67 -8.20
C VAL A 639 21.59 10.07 -8.68
N GLY A 640 20.55 10.88 -8.93
CA GLY A 640 20.71 12.22 -9.49
C GLY A 640 20.58 12.24 -11.01
N PHE A 641 21.12 13.28 -11.64
CA PHE A 641 21.22 13.38 -13.10
C PHE A 641 22.63 13.02 -13.57
N THR A 642 22.71 12.42 -14.74
CA THR A 642 23.94 12.03 -15.46
C THR A 642 24.19 13.00 -16.61
N ASP A 643 25.37 12.95 -17.23
CA ASP A 643 25.68 13.76 -18.42
C ASP A 643 24.60 13.62 -19.52
N ASP A 644 24.13 12.39 -19.77
CA ASP A 644 23.09 12.08 -20.75
C ASP A 644 21.74 12.77 -20.40
N ASP A 645 21.37 12.82 -19.11
CA ASP A 645 20.14 13.49 -18.67
C ASP A 645 20.24 15.01 -18.82
N ILE A 646 21.42 15.59 -18.58
CA ILE A 646 21.65 17.03 -18.78
C ILE A 646 21.55 17.37 -20.26
N GLU A 647 22.15 16.55 -21.12
CA GLU A 647 22.08 16.73 -22.57
C GLU A 647 20.64 16.64 -23.07
N GLU A 648 19.86 15.65 -22.60
CA GLU A 648 18.42 15.51 -22.89
C GLU A 648 17.64 16.79 -22.50
N LEU A 649 17.85 17.30 -21.28
CA LEU A 649 17.17 18.51 -20.82
C LEU A 649 17.61 19.76 -21.58
N CYS A 650 18.90 19.87 -21.93
CA CYS A 650 19.42 20.99 -22.70
C CYS A 650 18.83 21.00 -24.11
N LYS A 651 18.85 19.88 -24.83
CA LYS A 651 18.23 19.75 -26.16
C LYS A 651 16.75 20.10 -26.15
N LYS A 652 16.03 19.75 -25.09
CA LYS A 652 14.59 19.98 -24.97
C LYS A 652 14.21 21.43 -24.65
N TYR A 653 15.08 22.18 -23.95
CA TYR A 653 14.73 23.49 -23.38
C TYR A 653 15.63 24.66 -23.77
N LEU A 654 16.79 24.38 -24.37
CA LEU A 654 17.74 25.35 -24.89
C LEU A 654 17.76 25.21 -26.42
N SER A 655 17.81 26.34 -27.14
CA SER A 655 17.70 26.37 -28.62
C SER A 655 18.94 25.81 -29.33
N GLU A 656 18.75 25.15 -30.49
CA GLU A 656 19.81 24.58 -31.34
C GLU A 656 20.91 25.58 -31.75
N GLN A 657 20.58 26.86 -31.93
CA GLN A 657 21.56 27.93 -32.26
C GLN A 657 22.63 28.19 -31.17
N ILE A 658 22.49 27.58 -29.99
CA ILE A 658 23.42 27.70 -28.86
C ILE A 658 24.31 26.44 -28.72
N LEU A 659 23.99 25.36 -29.43
CA LEU A 659 24.81 24.14 -29.44
C LEU A 659 26.02 24.25 -30.39
N GLU A 660 25.96 25.11 -31.42
CA GLU A 660 27.07 25.32 -32.37
C GLU A 660 28.01 26.47 -32.01
N ASN A 661 27.56 27.47 -31.26
CA ASN A 661 28.38 28.65 -30.93
C ASN A 661 29.18 28.45 -29.64
N SER A 662 30.14 27.54 -29.69
CA SER A 662 31.22 27.45 -28.70
C SER A 662 32.55 27.83 -29.37
N TYR A 663 33.37 28.55 -28.59
CA TYR A 663 34.84 28.71 -28.68
C TYR A 663 35.45 30.12 -28.85
N GLU A 664 34.83 31.15 -29.43
CA GLU A 664 35.61 32.37 -29.79
C GLU A 664 35.43 33.69 -29.01
N ASN A 665 34.45 33.88 -28.13
CA ASN A 665 34.33 35.19 -27.45
C ASN A 665 34.33 35.09 -25.91
N GLN A 666 35.50 34.80 -25.35
CA GLN A 666 35.82 35.13 -23.95
C GLN A 666 36.33 36.57 -23.76
N ASN A 667 36.55 37.34 -24.83
CA ASN A 667 37.04 38.70 -24.75
C ASN A 667 36.16 39.64 -25.57
N LEU A 668 35.16 40.29 -24.94
CA LEU A 668 34.61 41.61 -25.30
C LEU A 668 33.40 41.87 -24.38
N ILE A 669 33.68 42.27 -23.13
CA ILE A 669 32.70 42.95 -22.28
C ILE A 669 33.20 44.39 -22.16
N HIS A 670 32.74 45.26 -23.07
CA HIS A 670 32.82 46.71 -22.92
C HIS A 670 31.42 47.24 -22.57
N GLU A 671 31.39 48.21 -21.65
CA GLU A 671 30.27 48.61 -20.79
C GLU A 671 29.02 49.26 -21.44
N ASP A 672 28.90 49.39 -22.76
CA ASP A 672 27.92 50.35 -23.33
C ASP A 672 26.67 49.78 -24.04
N ILE A 673 26.29 48.51 -23.85
CA ILE A 673 25.11 47.93 -24.55
C ILE A 673 24.06 47.36 -23.58
N TYR A 674 23.63 48.16 -22.60
CA TYR A 674 22.46 47.84 -21.76
C TYR A 674 21.31 48.84 -21.97
N LYS A 675 20.64 48.79 -23.14
CA LYS A 675 19.40 49.56 -23.34
C LYS A 675 18.26 48.90 -24.13
N ASN A 676 18.37 47.65 -24.58
CA ASN A 676 17.23 46.96 -25.23
C ASN A 676 16.83 45.66 -24.52
N LYS A 677 15.51 45.47 -24.47
CA LYS A 677 14.76 44.72 -23.46
C LYS A 677 14.50 43.26 -23.81
N ASP A 678 15.35 42.65 -24.62
CA ASP A 678 15.27 41.23 -25.01
C ASP A 678 16.64 40.57 -24.83
N ILE A 679 16.90 40.05 -23.62
CA ILE A 679 18.15 39.39 -23.30
C ILE A 679 18.17 37.99 -23.92
N ILE A 680 19.10 37.85 -24.87
CA ILE A 680 19.62 36.64 -25.51
C ILE A 680 20.04 35.61 -24.44
N ILE A 681 19.66 34.35 -24.68
CA ILE A 681 19.84 33.19 -23.80
C ILE A 681 21.34 32.94 -23.52
N SER A 682 21.74 32.93 -22.25
CA SER A 682 23.16 32.86 -21.84
C SER A 682 23.55 31.59 -21.07
N ILE A 683 22.80 30.48 -21.18
CA ILE A 683 23.19 29.20 -20.59
C ILE A 683 23.18 28.08 -21.63
N ASN A 684 24.18 27.19 -21.55
CA ASN A 684 24.32 26.02 -22.41
C ASN A 684 24.78 24.79 -21.59
N TYR A 685 24.89 23.64 -22.25
CA TYR A 685 25.31 22.38 -21.63
C TYR A 685 26.66 22.51 -20.90
N GLU A 686 27.68 23.09 -21.55
CA GLU A 686 29.02 23.25 -20.97
C GLU A 686 29.00 24.16 -19.72
N MET A 687 28.22 25.24 -19.71
CA MET A 687 28.09 26.10 -18.54
C MET A 687 27.43 25.40 -17.35
N ILE A 688 26.42 24.55 -17.61
CA ILE A 688 25.77 23.74 -16.56
C ILE A 688 26.76 22.71 -16.03
N LYS A 689 27.50 22.06 -16.94
CA LYS A 689 28.55 21.10 -16.60
C LYS A 689 29.62 21.73 -15.73
N ASP A 690 30.19 22.84 -16.16
CA ASP A 690 31.23 23.59 -15.46
C ASP A 690 30.83 24.07 -14.06
N TRP A 691 29.54 24.32 -13.83
CA TRP A 691 29.07 24.87 -12.56
C TRP A 691 28.54 23.82 -11.58
N TYR A 692 27.80 22.82 -12.07
CA TYR A 692 27.09 21.86 -11.22
C TYR A 692 27.69 20.45 -11.22
N ASN A 693 28.61 20.11 -12.13
CA ASN A 693 29.30 18.81 -12.14
C ASN A 693 30.26 18.69 -10.95
N GLY A 694 30.37 17.51 -10.35
CA GLY A 694 31.35 17.30 -9.30
C GLY A 694 31.27 16.01 -8.50
N TYR A 695 30.20 15.23 -8.63
CA TYR A 695 30.08 13.95 -7.93
C TYR A 695 30.37 12.81 -8.90
N GLN A 696 31.21 11.85 -8.49
CA GLN A 696 31.58 10.72 -9.34
C GLN A 696 31.18 9.42 -8.64
N LEU A 697 30.39 8.60 -9.33
CA LEU A 697 29.98 7.28 -8.85
C LEU A 697 30.31 6.24 -9.93
N ILE A 698 30.79 5.08 -9.50
CA ILE A 698 31.10 3.98 -10.40
C ILE A 698 30.03 2.91 -10.24
N ASN A 699 29.51 2.44 -11.37
CA ASN A 699 28.63 1.29 -11.41
C ASN A 699 29.47 0.01 -11.44
N ASN A 700 29.20 -0.92 -10.53
CA ASN A 700 29.95 -2.17 -10.41
C ASN A 700 29.60 -3.20 -11.48
N ASN A 701 28.43 -3.09 -12.11
CA ASN A 701 27.97 -4.07 -13.10
C ASN A 701 28.66 -3.86 -14.46
N ASP A 702 28.86 -2.60 -14.88
CA ASP A 702 29.45 -2.23 -16.17
C ASP A 702 30.84 -1.57 -16.03
N GLY A 703 31.27 -1.23 -14.81
CA GLY A 703 32.52 -0.50 -14.54
C GLY A 703 32.48 0.96 -14.98
N LYS A 704 31.34 1.47 -15.46
CA LYS A 704 31.19 2.83 -16.01
C LYS A 704 31.18 3.85 -14.88
N GLU A 705 31.90 4.93 -15.11
CA GLU A 705 31.97 6.09 -14.21
C GLU A 705 30.92 7.12 -14.65
N TYR A 706 30.07 7.52 -13.72
CA TYR A 706 28.99 8.48 -13.94
C TYR A 706 29.31 9.78 -13.22
N ASN A 707 29.29 10.89 -13.98
CA ASN A 707 29.23 12.23 -13.41
C ASN A 707 27.80 12.49 -12.96
N ILE A 708 27.64 12.79 -11.68
CA ILE A 708 26.36 12.97 -11.04
C ILE A 708 26.14 14.45 -10.71
N TYR A 709 24.99 14.94 -11.13
CA TYR A 709 24.51 16.30 -10.92
C TYR A 709 23.32 16.29 -9.98
N THR A 710 23.13 17.39 -9.25
CA THR A 710 21.96 17.62 -8.41
C THR A 710 20.75 17.95 -9.30
N PRO A 711 19.68 17.12 -9.35
CA PRO A 711 18.52 17.40 -10.18
C PRO A 711 17.90 18.76 -9.91
N TYR A 712 17.85 19.17 -8.64
CA TYR A 712 17.25 20.45 -8.27
C TYR A 712 18.01 21.66 -8.86
N SER A 713 19.35 21.69 -8.74
CA SER A 713 20.14 22.83 -9.22
C SER A 713 20.08 22.92 -10.75
N VAL A 714 20.20 21.80 -11.45
CA VAL A 714 20.07 21.74 -12.93
C VAL A 714 18.69 22.21 -13.38
N ILE A 715 17.62 21.67 -12.80
CA ILE A 715 16.24 22.06 -13.16
C ILE A 715 16.03 23.56 -12.93
N LYS A 716 16.56 24.11 -11.83
CA LYS A 716 16.47 25.54 -11.53
C LYS A 716 17.25 26.38 -12.53
N ALA A 717 18.46 25.96 -12.89
CA ALA A 717 19.28 26.65 -13.88
C ALA A 717 18.57 26.72 -15.25
N ILE A 718 18.08 25.59 -15.74
CA ILE A 718 17.34 25.50 -17.02
C ILE A 718 16.03 26.29 -16.94
N LYS A 719 15.29 26.18 -15.82
CA LYS A 719 14.01 26.90 -15.64
C LYS A 719 14.19 28.41 -15.61
N ASN A 720 15.21 28.89 -14.90
CA ASN A 720 15.48 30.32 -14.74
C ASN A 720 16.36 30.88 -15.87
N LYS A 721 16.87 30.00 -16.75
CA LYS A 721 17.81 30.32 -17.83
C LYS A 721 19.05 31.07 -17.35
N ARG A 722 19.56 30.73 -16.16
CA ARG A 722 20.74 31.36 -15.54
C ARG A 722 21.47 30.41 -14.62
N ILE A 723 22.79 30.52 -14.56
CA ILE A 723 23.63 29.81 -13.61
C ILE A 723 23.64 30.59 -12.30
N GLU A 724 23.24 29.94 -11.21
CA GLU A 724 23.27 30.50 -9.86
C GLU A 724 23.55 29.44 -8.80
N ASN A 725 23.78 29.89 -7.57
CA ASN A 725 23.77 29.01 -6.41
C ASN A 725 22.32 28.69 -6.01
N TYR A 726 21.88 27.47 -6.35
CA TYR A 726 20.61 26.90 -5.96
C TYR A 726 20.71 26.02 -4.70
N TRP A 727 21.91 25.87 -4.14
CA TRP A 727 22.19 25.27 -2.83
C TRP A 727 21.76 26.18 -1.65
N ILE A 728 20.49 26.62 -1.65
CA ILE A 728 19.91 27.58 -0.68
C ILE A 728 19.78 26.99 0.74
N LYS A 729 19.83 27.67 1.90
CA LYS A 729 20.49 28.90 2.44
C LYS A 729 20.09 29.18 3.93
N THR A 730 19.33 28.32 4.63
CA THR A 730 18.79 28.65 5.98
C THR A 730 19.04 27.66 7.13
N GLU A 731 19.44 26.40 6.88
CA GLU A 731 19.82 25.44 7.95
C GLU A 731 21.14 24.72 7.66
N SER A 732 21.47 24.54 6.38
CA SER A 732 22.63 23.78 5.91
C SER A 732 23.95 24.51 6.16
N ASN A 733 23.96 25.84 6.09
CA ASN A 733 25.16 26.65 6.35
C ASN A 733 25.61 26.59 7.80
N LEU A 734 24.67 26.53 8.75
CA LEU A 734 25.00 26.32 10.16
C LEU A 734 25.71 24.97 10.33
N ILE A 735 25.19 23.92 9.70
CA ILE A 735 25.78 22.57 9.76
C ILE A 735 27.20 22.54 9.18
N LEU A 736 27.43 23.09 7.97
CA LEU A 736 28.76 23.15 7.38
C LEU A 736 29.73 23.94 8.26
N PHE A 737 29.31 25.12 8.71
CA PHE A 737 30.09 25.99 9.59
C PHE A 737 30.46 25.29 10.90
N ASP A 738 29.52 24.59 11.52
CA ASP A 738 29.73 23.87 12.78
C ASP A 738 30.74 22.73 12.62
N PHE A 739 30.76 22.06 11.47
CA PHE A 739 31.72 20.99 11.19
C PHE A 739 33.13 21.51 10.94
N ILE A 740 33.29 22.49 10.04
CA ILE A 740 34.62 22.96 9.64
C ILE A 740 35.33 23.77 10.74
N ASN A 741 34.58 24.33 11.70
CA ASN A 741 35.16 25.10 12.80
C ASN A 741 35.55 24.26 14.03
N LYS A 742 35.27 22.95 14.04
CA LYS A 742 35.70 22.08 15.15
C LYS A 742 37.20 22.14 15.34
N ASN A 743 37.63 22.20 16.59
CA ASN A 743 39.04 22.28 16.96
C ASN A 743 39.70 20.89 16.89
N LEU A 744 39.90 20.41 15.67
CA LEU A 744 40.53 19.13 15.37
C LEU A 744 41.83 19.39 14.61
N ASP A 745 42.88 18.70 15.04
CA ASP A 745 44.22 18.86 14.48
C ASP A 745 44.22 18.64 12.97
N GLY A 746 44.72 19.61 12.21
CA GLY A 746 44.83 19.56 10.75
C GLY A 746 43.52 19.73 9.95
N LEU A 747 42.34 19.91 10.57
CA LEU A 747 41.06 19.98 9.86
C LEU A 747 40.91 21.29 9.07
N LYS A 748 41.28 22.43 9.68
CA LYS A 748 41.09 23.75 9.05
C LYS A 748 42.03 23.93 7.86
N GLU A 749 43.25 23.41 8.00
CA GLU A 749 44.27 23.34 6.97
C GLU A 749 43.75 22.50 5.79
N ASP A 750 43.14 21.34 6.06
CA ASP A 750 42.56 20.47 5.03
C ASP A 750 41.39 21.14 4.30
N VAL A 751 40.54 21.89 5.02
CA VAL A 751 39.46 22.68 4.41
C VAL A 751 40.02 23.74 3.44
N VAL A 752 41.07 24.46 3.84
CA VAL A 752 41.69 25.48 2.97
C VAL A 752 42.35 24.85 1.75
N LEU A 753 43.04 23.72 1.91
CA LEU A 753 43.59 22.97 0.78
C LEU A 753 42.49 22.53 -0.21
N LEU A 754 41.38 22.00 0.28
CA LEU A 754 40.22 21.62 -0.55
C LEU A 754 39.64 22.83 -1.31
N MET A 755 39.60 24.01 -0.69
CA MET A 755 39.14 25.26 -1.32
C MET A 755 40.07 25.78 -2.42
N ASN A 756 41.35 25.43 -2.38
CA ASN A 756 42.32 25.67 -3.45
C ASN A 756 42.20 24.65 -4.61
N ASN A 757 41.05 23.99 -4.76
CA ASN A 757 40.74 22.95 -5.75
C ASN A 757 41.65 21.71 -5.66
N GLU A 758 42.28 21.47 -4.51
CA GLU A 758 43.12 20.29 -4.31
C GLU A 758 42.31 19.06 -3.86
N LYS A 759 42.91 17.88 -4.06
CA LYS A 759 42.31 16.60 -3.66
C LYS A 759 43.11 15.97 -2.53
N LEU A 760 42.45 15.66 -1.41
CA LEU A 760 43.10 15.12 -0.22
C LEU A 760 42.74 13.64 0.00
N TYR A 761 43.69 12.86 0.52
CA TYR A 761 43.38 11.50 0.99
C TYR A 761 42.56 11.56 2.27
N VAL A 762 41.58 10.66 2.40
CA VAL A 762 40.80 10.48 3.63
C VAL A 762 40.66 9.00 3.95
N ASN A 763 40.77 8.65 5.24
CA ASN A 763 40.39 7.32 5.71
C ASN A 763 38.90 7.30 6.04
N THR A 764 38.07 6.84 5.10
CA THR A 764 36.62 6.76 5.30
C THR A 764 36.20 5.79 6.41
N ASN A 765 37.07 4.85 6.81
CA ASN A 765 36.82 3.93 7.93
C ASN A 765 37.00 4.60 9.31
N ALA A 766 37.53 5.83 9.36
CA ALA A 766 37.64 6.61 10.58
C ALA A 766 36.27 7.04 11.11
N TYR A 767 35.25 7.12 10.25
CA TYR A 767 33.90 7.42 10.65
C TYR A 767 33.26 6.20 11.32
N LYS A 768 33.25 6.22 12.66
CA LYS A 768 32.53 5.27 13.53
C LYS A 768 31.55 6.08 14.37
N SER A 769 30.27 6.13 14.00
CA SER A 769 29.21 6.77 14.79
C SER A 769 28.74 5.86 15.93
N ASP A 770 29.57 5.56 16.93
CA ASP A 770 29.01 4.91 18.13
C ASP A 770 28.02 5.86 18.81
N ILE A 771 26.77 5.40 19.01
CA ILE A 771 25.71 6.14 19.71
C ILE A 771 26.16 6.55 21.14
N ASN A 772 27.19 5.90 21.68
CA ASN A 772 27.78 6.20 22.98
C ASN A 772 29.04 7.11 22.93
N PHE A 773 29.61 7.42 21.75
CA PHE A 773 30.82 8.27 21.64
C PHE A 773 30.53 9.60 20.92
N VAL A 774 31.20 10.65 21.39
CA VAL A 774 31.15 12.00 20.79
C VAL A 774 31.64 11.92 19.34
N GLU A 775 30.73 12.18 18.40
CA GLU A 775 30.74 11.86 16.96
C GLU A 775 31.90 12.44 16.10
N TYR A 776 32.94 13.03 16.68
CA TYR A 776 33.88 13.89 15.96
C TYR A 776 35.32 13.84 16.51
N GLN A 777 35.84 12.64 16.80
CA GLN A 777 37.16 12.52 17.45
C GLN A 777 38.35 12.82 16.53
N ASN A 778 38.17 12.77 15.21
CA ASN A 778 39.22 13.11 14.24
C ASN A 778 38.64 13.79 13.01
N LYS A 779 39.52 14.45 12.25
CA LYS A 779 39.15 15.17 11.02
C LYS A 779 38.58 14.26 9.93
N ASP A 780 39.07 13.03 9.79
CA ASP A 780 38.62 12.10 8.73
C ASP A 780 37.15 11.72 8.91
N ALA A 781 36.67 11.60 10.15
CA ALA A 781 35.25 11.40 10.45
C ALA A 781 34.39 12.59 10.00
N ILE A 782 34.85 13.82 10.24
CA ILE A 782 34.18 15.06 9.77
C ILE A 782 34.11 15.09 8.25
N LEU A 783 35.25 14.88 7.59
CA LEU A 783 35.35 14.89 6.14
C LEU A 783 34.45 13.82 5.52
N THR A 784 34.36 12.64 6.14
CA THR A 784 33.47 11.57 5.70
C THR A 784 31.99 11.95 5.80
N ILE A 785 31.57 12.59 6.90
CA ILE A 785 30.20 13.09 7.06
C ILE A 785 29.87 14.15 6.01
N LEU A 786 30.81 15.06 5.73
CA LEU A 786 30.64 16.08 4.70
C LEU A 786 30.44 15.48 3.30
N ILE A 787 30.99 14.28 3.02
CA ILE A 787 30.66 13.54 1.79
C ILE A 787 29.18 13.13 1.77
N HIS A 788 28.70 12.49 2.85
CA HIS A 788 27.30 12.05 2.93
C HIS A 788 26.29 13.21 2.92
N LEU A 789 26.67 14.37 3.45
CA LEU A 789 25.87 15.60 3.41
C LEU A 789 25.87 16.27 2.03
N GLY A 790 26.77 15.88 1.12
CA GLY A 790 26.92 16.46 -0.21
C GLY A 790 27.72 17.77 -0.22
N TYR A 791 28.61 17.98 0.74
CA TYR A 791 29.56 19.10 0.73
C TYR A 791 30.91 18.70 0.13
N LEU A 792 31.26 17.42 0.18
CA LEU A 792 32.45 16.88 -0.47
C LEU A 792 32.05 15.75 -1.43
N ALA A 793 32.81 15.59 -2.50
CA ALA A 793 32.77 14.40 -3.33
C ALA A 793 33.94 13.49 -2.98
N TYR A 794 33.77 12.19 -3.24
CA TYR A 794 34.76 11.16 -3.03
C TYR A 794 35.03 10.43 -4.33
N ASN A 795 36.30 10.29 -4.69
CA ASN A 795 36.71 9.41 -5.77
C ASN A 795 37.23 8.10 -5.16
N SER A 796 36.49 7.01 -5.39
CA SER A 796 36.78 5.69 -4.82
C SER A 796 38.04 5.03 -5.39
N LYS A 797 38.43 5.35 -6.63
CA LYS A 797 39.67 4.85 -7.25
C LYS A 797 40.89 5.48 -6.59
N SER A 798 40.90 6.80 -6.47
CA SER A 798 42.04 7.53 -5.88
C SER A 798 41.97 7.60 -4.36
N LYS A 799 40.85 7.24 -3.74
CA LYS A 799 40.56 7.43 -2.30
C LYS A 799 40.71 8.87 -1.83
N LYS A 800 40.41 9.84 -2.71
CA LYS A 800 40.56 11.26 -2.44
C LYS A 800 39.21 11.97 -2.37
N ILE A 801 39.13 12.97 -1.50
CA ILE A 801 38.03 13.91 -1.39
C ILE A 801 38.35 15.23 -2.08
N TYR A 802 37.31 15.94 -2.49
CA TYR A 802 37.39 17.26 -3.11
C TYR A 802 36.05 18.00 -2.99
N ILE A 803 36.09 19.32 -3.15
CA ILE A 803 34.86 20.11 -3.29
C ILE A 803 34.29 19.84 -4.69
N PRO A 804 33.05 19.35 -4.81
CA PRO A 804 32.53 18.82 -6.06
C PRO A 804 32.45 19.87 -7.17
N ASN A 805 31.83 21.02 -6.88
CA ASN A 805 31.40 21.95 -7.93
C ASN A 805 31.45 23.42 -7.46
N LYS A 806 31.26 24.36 -8.38
CA LYS A 806 31.33 25.81 -8.10
C LYS A 806 30.25 26.27 -7.12
N GLU A 807 29.08 25.64 -7.17
CA GLU A 807 27.98 25.88 -6.24
C GLU A 807 28.41 25.59 -4.79
N ILE A 808 28.94 24.41 -4.51
CA ILE A 808 29.41 24.02 -3.16
C ILE A 808 30.65 24.82 -2.75
N ASN A 809 31.56 25.12 -3.67
CA ASN A 809 32.72 25.97 -3.36
C ASN A 809 32.29 27.36 -2.87
N THR A 810 31.18 27.90 -3.39
CA THR A 810 30.62 29.16 -2.90
C THR A 810 30.17 29.06 -1.44
N GLU A 811 29.55 27.93 -1.04
CA GLU A 811 29.15 27.70 0.36
C GLU A 811 30.37 27.59 1.30
N PHE A 812 31.45 26.95 0.86
CA PHE A 812 32.71 26.92 1.63
C PHE A 812 33.32 28.32 1.78
N LYS A 813 33.29 29.14 0.72
CA LYS A 813 33.72 30.55 0.80
C LYS A 813 32.91 31.34 1.81
N ASP A 814 31.59 31.19 1.80
CA ASP A 814 30.70 31.86 2.74
C ASP A 814 30.96 31.40 4.19
N ALA A 815 31.12 30.10 4.42
CA ALA A 815 31.36 29.53 5.75
C ALA A 815 32.75 29.86 6.34
N THR A 816 33.76 30.04 5.48
CA THR A 816 35.14 30.37 5.86
C THR A 816 35.43 31.87 5.85
N ASN A 817 34.49 32.73 5.46
CA ASN A 817 34.65 34.19 5.44
C ASN A 817 34.61 34.79 6.86
N ASN A 818 35.58 34.41 7.68
CA ASN A 818 35.72 34.83 9.07
C ASN A 818 37.20 35.03 9.43
N LYS A 819 37.46 35.62 10.60
CA LYS A 819 38.83 35.95 11.03
C LYS A 819 39.72 34.74 11.27
N VAL A 820 39.17 33.53 11.41
CA VAL A 820 39.92 32.30 11.72
C VAL A 820 40.63 31.77 10.47
N PHE A 821 39.97 31.74 9.32
CA PHE A 821 40.54 31.14 8.10
C PHE A 821 41.43 32.09 7.30
N LYS A 822 41.24 33.42 7.41
CA LYS A 822 41.99 34.39 6.60
C LYS A 822 43.53 34.24 6.69
N PRO A 823 44.15 34.12 7.89
CA PRO A 823 45.60 33.92 8.00
C PRO A 823 46.08 32.57 7.42
N LEU A 824 45.25 31.52 7.53
CA LEU A 824 45.56 30.18 6.99
C LEU A 824 45.65 30.19 5.46
N PHE A 825 44.79 30.95 4.77
CA PHE A 825 44.87 31.10 3.31
C PHE A 825 46.21 31.72 2.86
N ASP A 826 46.68 32.76 3.56
CA ASP A 826 47.95 33.41 3.24
C ASP A 826 49.12 32.45 3.42
N ILE A 827 49.16 31.71 4.54
CA ILE A 827 50.19 30.70 4.83
C ILE A 827 50.20 29.61 3.75
N ILE A 828 49.03 29.08 3.38
CA ILE A 828 48.93 27.98 2.41
C ILE A 828 49.36 28.43 1.00
N ASN A 829 49.02 29.66 0.58
CA ASN A 829 49.44 30.20 -0.70
C ASN A 829 50.97 30.40 -0.77
N GLU A 830 51.61 30.82 0.32
CA GLU A 830 53.06 30.92 0.39
C GLU A 830 53.73 29.53 0.46
N SER A 831 53.11 28.58 1.16
CA SER A 831 53.54 27.18 1.21
C SER A 831 53.52 26.51 -0.17
N GLU A 832 52.51 26.78 -0.99
CA GLU A 832 52.43 26.31 -2.38
C GLU A 832 53.60 26.84 -3.22
N LYS A 833 53.87 28.15 -3.13
CA LYS A 833 55.01 28.79 -3.82
C LYS A 833 56.33 28.18 -3.37
N LEU A 834 56.49 27.93 -2.08
CA LEU A 834 57.68 27.31 -1.50
C LEU A 834 57.92 25.91 -2.06
N LEU A 835 56.88 25.07 -2.10
CA LEU A 835 56.97 23.72 -2.65
C LEU A 835 57.33 23.74 -4.14
N LYS A 836 56.68 24.60 -4.93
CA LYS A 836 56.99 24.77 -6.36
C LYS A 836 58.42 25.30 -6.57
N ALA A 837 58.90 26.22 -5.75
CA ALA A 837 60.28 26.70 -5.79
C ALA A 837 61.27 25.58 -5.46
N THR A 838 60.93 24.72 -4.49
CA THR A 838 61.74 23.56 -4.08
C THR A 838 61.85 22.54 -5.22
N TRP A 839 60.74 22.20 -5.89
CA TRP A 839 60.76 21.29 -7.05
C TRP A 839 61.61 21.82 -8.21
N ASN A 840 61.61 23.14 -8.40
CA ASN A 840 62.39 23.80 -9.44
C ASN A 840 63.82 24.18 -9.00
N MET A 841 64.27 23.70 -7.83
CA MET A 841 65.60 23.97 -7.27
C MET A 841 65.95 25.46 -7.16
N LYS A 842 64.98 26.33 -6.88
CA LYS A 842 65.17 27.79 -6.73
C LYS A 842 65.57 28.15 -5.30
N GLU A 843 66.80 27.82 -4.92
CA GLU A 843 67.33 27.93 -3.54
C GLU A 843 67.07 29.28 -2.86
N ASN A 844 67.38 30.40 -3.52
CA ASN A 844 67.17 31.75 -2.96
C ASN A 844 65.68 32.05 -2.66
N VAL A 845 64.78 31.60 -3.54
CA VAL A 845 63.33 31.80 -3.38
C VAL A 845 62.79 30.90 -2.26
N VAL A 846 63.35 29.70 -2.10
CA VAL A 846 63.02 28.79 -0.99
C VAL A 846 63.38 29.42 0.35
N ALA A 847 64.58 29.99 0.48
CA ALA A 847 65.02 30.67 1.70
C ALA A 847 64.14 31.88 2.05
N GLU A 848 63.83 32.73 1.06
CA GLU A 848 62.96 33.91 1.25
C GLU A 848 61.54 33.53 1.71
N LEU A 849 60.94 32.51 1.08
CA LEU A 849 59.60 32.06 1.42
C LEU A 849 59.56 31.36 2.79
N LEU A 850 60.60 30.61 3.15
CA LEU A 850 60.73 30.01 4.49
C LEU A 850 60.79 31.09 5.58
N GLU A 851 61.56 32.16 5.35
CA GLU A 851 61.67 33.30 6.28
C GLU A 851 60.33 34.03 6.42
N LYS A 852 59.63 34.28 5.30
CA LYS A 852 58.32 34.92 5.30
C LYS A 852 57.25 34.10 6.04
N ILE A 853 57.21 32.79 5.80
CA ILE A 853 56.28 31.90 6.50
C ILE A 853 56.63 31.86 7.98
N HIS A 854 57.92 31.76 8.33
CA HIS A 854 58.40 31.80 9.70
C HIS A 854 57.94 33.04 10.46
N ASP A 855 58.12 34.24 9.87
CA ASP A 855 57.71 35.52 10.47
C ASP A 855 56.19 35.63 10.68
N SER A 856 55.42 34.85 9.93
CA SER A 856 53.96 34.82 10.02
C SER A 856 53.44 33.99 11.22
N TYR A 857 54.28 33.13 11.81
CA TYR A 857 53.94 32.34 13.00
C TYR A 857 54.40 33.04 14.30
N SER A 858 53.50 33.21 15.26
CA SER A 858 53.71 34.03 16.47
C SER A 858 54.59 33.41 17.58
N ASN A 859 55.19 32.24 17.38
CA ASN A 859 56.02 31.57 18.41
C ASN A 859 57.51 31.91 18.23
N ARG A 860 57.97 32.89 19.02
CA ARG A 860 59.39 33.26 19.15
C ARG A 860 60.10 32.29 20.11
N ASP A 861 60.59 31.15 19.62
CA ASP A 861 61.77 30.45 20.18
C ASP A 861 62.08 29.15 19.40
N TYR A 862 62.61 29.29 18.18
CA TYR A 862 63.14 28.18 17.38
C TYR A 862 64.62 27.91 17.72
N ASN A 863 64.94 27.73 19.01
CA ASN A 863 66.32 27.60 19.48
C ASN A 863 66.82 26.14 19.57
N ASN A 864 66.11 25.17 18.98
CA ASN A 864 66.58 23.79 18.85
C ASN A 864 66.08 23.15 17.53
N GLU A 865 66.74 22.07 17.13
CA GLU A 865 66.50 21.34 15.86
C GLU A 865 65.09 20.73 15.78
N SER A 866 64.49 20.38 16.93
CA SER A 866 63.12 19.85 17.02
C SER A 866 62.05 20.90 16.71
N THR A 867 62.18 22.13 17.23
CA THR A 867 61.23 23.22 16.94
C THR A 867 61.36 23.65 15.47
N LEU A 868 62.57 23.68 14.93
CA LEU A 868 62.81 24.01 13.52
C LEU A 868 62.16 22.97 12.58
N ARG A 869 62.21 21.69 12.94
CA ARG A 869 61.55 20.62 12.18
C ARG A 869 60.03 20.82 12.09
N SER A 870 59.41 21.20 13.22
CA SER A 870 57.99 21.55 13.26
C SER A 870 57.68 22.76 12.36
N ALA A 871 58.50 23.81 12.41
CA ALA A 871 58.37 24.98 11.53
C ALA A 871 58.48 24.62 10.04
N ILE A 872 59.40 23.72 9.67
CA ILE A 872 59.56 23.28 8.27
C ILE A 872 58.35 22.46 7.82
N LYS A 873 57.79 21.61 8.67
CA LYS A 873 56.56 20.90 8.36
C LYS A 873 55.38 21.84 8.12
N GLU A 874 55.23 22.86 8.97
CA GLU A 874 54.23 23.92 8.81
C GLU A 874 54.47 24.75 7.55
N ALA A 875 55.73 25.08 7.24
CA ALA A 875 56.07 25.81 6.02
C ALA A 875 55.77 25.02 4.74
N TYR A 876 55.96 23.70 4.78
CA TYR A 876 55.61 22.79 3.68
C TYR A 876 54.20 22.18 3.81
N LEU A 877 53.26 22.84 4.49
CA LEU A 877 51.89 22.37 4.67
C LEU A 877 51.22 21.95 3.34
N PHE A 878 51.41 22.70 2.25
CA PHE A 878 50.87 22.37 0.93
C PHE A 878 51.44 21.08 0.33
N ALA A 879 52.59 20.60 0.80
CA ALA A 879 53.18 19.33 0.36
C ALA A 879 52.28 18.13 0.68
N ARG A 880 51.38 18.24 1.66
CA ARG A 880 50.42 17.18 2.03
C ARG A 880 49.46 16.78 0.90
N VAL A 881 49.31 17.62 -0.13
CA VAL A 881 48.55 17.29 -1.36
C VAL A 881 49.24 16.20 -2.18
N PHE A 882 50.58 16.21 -2.21
CA PHE A 882 51.39 15.37 -3.08
C PHE A 882 52.20 14.32 -2.33
N TYR A 883 52.44 14.51 -1.04
CA TYR A 883 53.37 13.71 -0.24
C TYR A 883 52.75 13.18 1.05
N THR A 884 53.20 11.99 1.44
CA THR A 884 53.23 11.59 2.85
C THR A 884 54.50 12.13 3.48
N VAL A 885 54.36 12.91 4.55
CA VAL A 885 55.48 13.56 5.26
C VAL A 885 55.80 12.77 6.52
N PHE A 886 57.07 12.42 6.70
CA PHE A 886 57.56 11.70 7.86
C PHE A 886 58.70 12.46 8.52
N GLU A 887 58.72 12.44 9.86
CA GLU A 887 59.78 13.03 10.67
C GLU A 887 60.61 11.93 11.31
N GLU A 888 61.91 12.19 11.55
CA GLU A 888 62.82 11.29 12.26
C GLU A 888 62.81 9.84 11.75
N ILE A 889 62.85 9.66 10.43
CA ILE A 889 62.99 8.33 9.87
C ILE A 889 64.43 7.85 10.12
N ASP A 890 64.55 6.76 10.90
CA ASP A 890 65.78 5.97 10.97
C ASP A 890 66.18 5.55 9.54
N SER A 891 67.46 5.52 9.19
CA SER A 891 67.96 5.02 7.90
C SER A 891 68.76 3.73 8.06
N GLY A 892 68.91 3.23 9.28
CA GLY A 892 69.83 2.15 9.68
C GLY A 892 71.25 2.63 9.98
N LYS A 893 71.62 3.87 9.59
CA LYS A 893 72.93 4.49 9.87
C LYS A 893 72.83 5.87 10.54
N GLY A 894 71.61 6.33 10.84
CA GLY A 894 71.29 7.65 11.41
C GLY A 894 69.83 8.04 11.11
N PHE A 895 69.36 9.16 11.66
CA PHE A 895 67.99 9.65 11.47
C PHE A 895 67.99 10.87 10.54
N ALA A 896 67.20 10.83 9.47
CA ALA A 896 66.97 12.03 8.65
C ALA A 896 65.85 12.87 9.25
N ASP A 897 65.93 14.20 9.11
CA ASP A 897 64.97 15.10 9.75
C ASP A 897 63.57 14.99 9.18
N VAL A 898 63.40 15.17 7.86
CA VAL A 898 62.07 15.07 7.21
C VAL A 898 62.17 14.38 5.85
N PHE A 899 61.27 13.42 5.63
CA PHE A 899 61.07 12.76 4.34
C PHE A 899 59.72 13.16 3.74
N PHE A 900 59.73 13.45 2.45
CA PHE A 900 58.53 13.64 1.64
C PHE A 900 58.46 12.50 0.63
N ILE A 901 57.54 11.57 0.85
CA ILE A 901 57.31 10.43 -0.05
C ILE A 901 56.09 10.75 -0.92
N PRO A 902 56.27 10.90 -2.24
CA PRO A 902 55.19 11.34 -3.12
C PRO A 902 54.16 10.22 -3.30
N TYR A 903 52.89 10.60 -3.44
CA TYR A 903 51.82 9.65 -3.78
C TYR A 903 51.93 9.14 -5.22
N ASN A 904 52.44 9.99 -6.13
CA ASN A 904 52.68 9.66 -7.53
C ASN A 904 54.16 9.86 -7.88
N PRO A 905 54.79 8.95 -8.66
CA PRO A 905 56.21 9.01 -9.00
C PRO A 905 56.62 10.21 -9.88
N ASP A 906 55.65 10.93 -10.47
CA ASP A 906 55.90 12.16 -11.26
C ASP A 906 56.45 13.32 -10.42
N LYS A 907 56.30 13.26 -9.10
CA LYS A 907 56.84 14.25 -8.16
C LYS A 907 58.10 13.70 -7.51
N PRO A 908 59.15 14.52 -7.34
CA PRO A 908 60.40 14.05 -6.76
C PRO A 908 60.22 13.72 -5.28
N ALA A 909 60.71 12.56 -4.83
CA ALA A 909 60.83 12.33 -3.39
C ALA A 909 61.83 13.34 -2.81
N MET A 910 61.59 13.83 -1.59
CA MET A 910 62.48 14.84 -0.97
C MET A 910 63.02 14.34 0.36
N VAL A 911 64.32 14.49 0.56
CA VAL A 911 64.98 14.31 1.86
C VAL A 911 65.46 15.66 2.32
N VAL A 912 64.89 16.15 3.41
CA VAL A 912 65.24 17.44 4.01
C VAL A 912 66.09 17.18 5.25
N GLU A 913 67.28 17.78 5.27
CA GLU A 913 68.19 17.77 6.41
C GLU A 913 68.34 19.19 6.95
N LEU A 914 68.15 19.35 8.25
CA LEU A 914 68.21 20.64 8.92
C LEU A 914 69.58 20.83 9.57
N LYS A 915 70.09 22.06 9.56
CA LYS A 915 71.34 22.41 10.23
C LYS A 915 71.20 23.74 10.97
N HIS A 916 71.66 23.76 12.21
CA HIS A 916 71.70 24.95 13.05
C HIS A 916 73.12 25.51 13.09
N ASN A 917 73.29 26.80 12.75
CA ASN A 917 74.57 27.53 12.78
C ASN A 917 75.73 26.81 12.04
N LYS A 918 75.46 26.12 10.93
CA LYS A 918 76.46 25.44 10.09
C LYS A 918 76.35 25.95 8.65
N THR A 919 76.72 25.12 7.66
CA THR A 919 76.58 25.43 6.23
C THR A 919 75.70 24.39 5.55
N THR A 920 74.95 24.77 4.52
CA THR A 920 74.11 23.87 3.70
C THR A 920 74.92 22.70 3.12
N ASN A 921 76.19 22.93 2.78
CA ASN A 921 77.13 21.88 2.34
C ASN A 921 77.35 20.78 3.41
N THR A 922 77.26 21.10 4.70
CA THR A 922 77.40 20.08 5.76
C THR A 922 76.19 19.15 5.82
N GLY A 923 74.97 19.66 5.59
CA GLY A 923 73.76 18.84 5.53
C GLY A 923 73.73 17.91 4.33
N ILE A 924 74.05 18.42 3.12
CA ILE A 924 74.16 17.57 1.92
C ILE A 924 75.22 16.47 2.08
N LYS A 925 76.38 16.79 2.69
CA LYS A 925 77.41 15.78 2.99
C LYS A 925 76.91 14.73 3.99
N GLN A 926 76.12 15.12 4.98
CA GLN A 926 75.53 14.19 5.94
C GLN A 926 74.54 13.23 5.28
N ILE A 927 73.60 13.74 4.46
CA ILE A 927 72.65 12.92 3.70
C ILE A 927 73.38 11.85 2.88
N LYS A 928 74.46 12.23 2.17
CA LYS A 928 75.26 11.31 1.35
C LYS A 928 76.08 10.32 2.20
N LYS A 929 76.69 10.76 3.29
CA LYS A 929 77.52 9.92 4.17
C LYS A 929 76.71 8.85 4.90
N LEU A 930 75.53 9.22 5.40
CA LEU A 930 74.64 8.31 6.13
C LEU A 930 73.71 7.51 5.20
N ASN A 931 73.75 7.79 3.90
CA ASN A 931 73.04 7.09 2.84
C ASN A 931 71.52 7.03 3.06
N TYR A 932 70.92 8.14 3.50
CA TYR A 932 69.47 8.28 3.64
C TYR A 932 68.69 7.94 2.34
N PRO A 933 69.20 8.24 1.13
CA PRO A 933 68.57 7.80 -0.13
C PRO A 933 68.35 6.28 -0.25
N ALA A 934 69.04 5.44 0.54
CA ALA A 934 68.84 3.98 0.52
C ALA A 934 67.43 3.54 0.93
N ARG A 935 66.69 4.32 1.73
CA ARG A 935 65.28 4.04 2.04
C ARG A 935 64.31 4.48 0.95
N LEU A 936 64.79 5.23 -0.05
CA LEU A 936 64.02 5.70 -1.20
C LEU A 936 64.58 5.15 -2.53
N VAL A 937 65.09 3.91 -2.52
CA VAL A 937 65.71 3.28 -3.71
C VAL A 937 64.79 3.27 -4.93
N LEU A 938 63.48 3.17 -4.72
CA LEU A 938 62.46 3.22 -5.78
C LEU A 938 62.33 4.60 -6.46
N TYR A 939 62.91 5.65 -5.88
CA TYR A 939 62.85 7.03 -6.36
C TYR A 939 64.23 7.57 -6.78
N LYS A 940 65.25 6.72 -6.95
CA LYS A 940 66.63 7.15 -7.24
C LYS A 940 66.75 8.12 -8.42
N ASP A 941 65.92 7.95 -9.44
CA ASP A 941 65.93 8.77 -10.66
C ASP A 941 65.09 10.06 -10.53
N ASN A 942 64.37 10.23 -9.41
CA ASN A 942 63.53 11.40 -9.11
C ASN A 942 63.58 11.75 -7.60
N LEU A 943 64.79 12.04 -7.09
CA LEU A 943 65.05 12.35 -5.68
C LEU A 943 65.71 13.73 -5.51
N LEU A 944 65.11 14.60 -4.71
CA LEU A 944 65.65 15.88 -4.28
C LEU A 944 66.30 15.77 -2.89
N LEU A 945 67.53 16.25 -2.78
CA LEU A 945 68.23 16.40 -1.51
C LEU A 945 68.22 17.87 -1.13
N VAL A 946 67.55 18.19 -0.02
CA VAL A 946 67.37 19.57 0.46
C VAL A 946 68.12 19.71 1.77
N SER A 947 68.99 20.70 1.87
CA SER A 947 69.64 21.07 3.14
C SER A 947 69.22 22.48 3.50
N ILE A 948 68.61 22.65 4.67
CA ILE A 948 68.18 23.96 5.17
C ILE A 948 69.05 24.32 6.36
N ASN A 949 69.71 25.47 6.30
CA ASN A 949 70.51 25.98 7.40
C ASN A 949 69.86 27.21 8.03
N TYR A 950 69.69 27.18 9.35
CA TYR A 950 69.17 28.29 10.15
C TYR A 950 70.30 28.94 10.97
N ASP A 951 70.47 30.25 10.86
CA ASP A 951 71.51 31.04 11.54
C ASP A 951 70.91 32.04 12.53
N ASN A 952 71.00 31.74 13.84
CA ASN A 952 70.45 32.59 14.90
C ASN A 952 71.25 33.89 15.11
N LYS A 953 72.42 34.02 14.46
CA LYS A 953 73.29 35.22 14.56
C LYS A 953 73.16 36.13 13.34
N ALA A 954 72.43 35.71 12.30
CA ALA A 954 72.10 36.57 11.17
C ALA A 954 71.23 37.76 11.63
N ARG A 955 71.30 38.89 10.91
CA ARG A 955 70.34 40.00 11.12
C ARG A 955 68.92 39.46 10.95
N ILE A 956 67.91 40.15 11.47
CA ILE A 956 66.48 39.80 11.37
C ILE A 956 66.03 39.47 9.92
N MET A 957 66.83 39.80 8.90
CA MET A 957 66.70 39.30 7.52
C MET A 957 67.88 38.38 7.12
N ASN A 958 67.57 37.26 6.48
CA ASN A 958 68.42 36.15 6.00
C ASN A 958 68.78 35.07 7.05
N GLN A 959 67.83 34.66 7.89
CA GLN A 959 68.03 33.59 8.86
C GLN A 959 68.06 32.19 8.23
N PHE A 960 67.40 31.98 7.08
CA PHE A 960 67.39 30.71 6.34
C PHE A 960 68.34 30.75 5.13
N LYS A 961 69.07 29.66 4.89
CA LYS A 961 69.94 29.44 3.73
C LYS A 961 69.84 28.03 3.18
#